data_AF-A0A8D1KBY2-F1
#
_entry.id   AF-A0A8D1KBY2-F1
#
_cell.length_a   1.000
_cell.length_b   1.000
_cell.length_c   1.000
_cell.angle_alpha   90.00
_cell.angle_beta   90.00
_cell.angle_gamma   90.00
#
_symmetry.space_group_name_H-M   'P 1'
#
loop_
_entity.id
_entity.type
_entity.pdbx_description
1 polymer ?
#
loop_
_entity_poly.entity_id
_entity_poly.type
_entity_poly.pdbx_seq_one_letter_code
_entity_poly.pdbx_strand_id
1 'polypeptide(L)'
;MSADSSPLVGNPPTGYGTLTIETSIDPLSSSVSSVDSSWQLYTVQVQTEAISEGSLELPPQAQVEDGRSQVAVGAVPERAWKDTAQLHRTEEAQRTLRYYLFQGRRYIWIETQQAFCQVSLLDHGRTCDDIHRSCTGLSLQDQTVRKTIYGPNMISVPVKSYFQLLVDEALNPYYGFQAFSIALWLADHYYWYALCIFLISAVSICLSIYKTRKQSQTLRDMVKLSVRVCVCRPGGEEEWVDSSELVPGDCLVLPQEGGPMPCDAALVAGECVVNESSLTGESVPVLKTALPEGPVPYFPETHRRHTLFCGTLILQARAFVGPHVLAVVTQTGFCTAKGGLVSSILHPRPINFKFYKHSMKFVAALSVLALLGTIYSIFILHRNRVPLNEIVIRALDLVTVVVPPALPAAMTVCTLYAQSRLRSQGIFCIHPPRINLGGKLRLVCFDKTGTLTEDGLDVMGVVPLKGQEFLPLVPEPRHLPMGPLLRALATCHTLSWLQDTPVGDPMDLKMVESTGWVLEEGPSADMELGTQVLAVMKPPLREPHLQGMEEPPVPVSILSRFPFSSALQRMSVVVAWPGAAQPEAYVKGSPELVAGLCNPETVPTSFAQMLQSYTATGYRVVALASKPLPIAPSLEAARQLTRDTVERELRLLGLLVMRNLLKPQTTPVIQALRRTCIRTVMVTGDNLQTAVTVAQSCGMVGPQERLVIIHATPPEQGQPASLELLPVESSAAKNGAKDPDQAASYTMEPDPRSSHLALSGSTFGVLLKHFPKLLPKVLVQGTVFARMAPEQKTELVCELQKLQYCVGMCGDGANDCGALKAADVGISLSQAEASVVSPFTSSVASIECVPMVIREGRCSLDTSFSVFKYMALYSLTQFISVLILYTVNTNLGDVQFLVIDLVITTTVAVLMSRTGPALALGRARPPGALLSVPVLSSLLLQVALVAGVQLGGYFLTVAQPWFVPLNRTVPAPDNLPNYENTVVFSLSSFQYLILAVAMSKGAPFRRPLYTNVPFLVALALLGSLLVGLLLAPGLLQGLLALRTIADTCFKLLLLGLVAFNFVGAFMLESVLDQCLPGCLRWLRPKRVSKKLFKQLERELAEQPWPPPAGPVR
;
A
#
# COMPACT_ATOMS: atom_id res chain seq x y z
N MET A 1 -45.57 -37.46 16.19
CA MET A 1 -46.96 -37.34 15.70
C MET A 1 -46.98 -36.31 14.60
N SER A 2 -47.44 -36.73 13.43
CA SER A 2 -47.59 -36.00 12.18
C SER A 2 -48.48 -34.77 12.27
N ALA A 3 -48.20 -33.75 11.45
CA ALA A 3 -49.21 -33.11 10.59
C ALA A 3 -48.54 -32.17 9.58
N ASP A 4 -48.83 -32.44 8.30
CA ASP A 4 -48.57 -31.62 7.13
C ASP A 4 -49.29 -30.26 7.18
N SER A 5 -48.65 -29.23 6.61
CA SER A 5 -49.35 -28.26 5.76
C SER A 5 -48.32 -27.46 4.93
N SER A 6 -48.33 -27.71 3.63
CA SER A 6 -47.78 -26.83 2.60
C SER A 6 -48.73 -25.65 2.35
N PRO A 7 -48.22 -24.52 1.84
CA PRO A 7 -48.60 -24.20 0.46
C PRO A 7 -47.45 -23.62 -0.39
N LEU A 8 -47.39 -24.11 -1.63
CA LEU A 8 -47.12 -23.40 -2.90
C LEU A 8 -46.11 -22.23 -2.87
N VAL A 9 -44.86 -22.53 -3.25
CA VAL A 9 -43.94 -21.56 -3.84
C VAL A 9 -43.67 -22.02 -5.28
N GLY A 10 -43.97 -21.14 -6.24
CA GLY A 10 -43.71 -21.39 -7.65
C GLY A 10 -42.24 -21.69 -7.92
N ASN A 11 -41.98 -22.63 -8.82
CA ASN A 11 -40.63 -22.97 -9.30
C ASN A 11 -39.93 -21.71 -9.82
N PRO A 12 -38.72 -21.36 -9.32
CA PRO A 12 -37.86 -20.43 -10.03
C PRO A 12 -37.29 -21.14 -11.27
N PRO A 13 -36.94 -20.41 -12.34
CA PRO A 13 -36.37 -21.01 -13.54
C PRO A 13 -35.06 -21.73 -13.21
N THR A 14 -34.88 -22.91 -13.80
CA THR A 14 -33.68 -23.74 -13.77
C THR A 14 -32.45 -22.94 -14.20
N GLY A 15 -31.42 -22.86 -13.34
CA GLY A 15 -30.14 -22.25 -13.74
C GLY A 15 -29.21 -21.71 -12.64
N TYR A 16 -29.54 -21.83 -11.34
CA TYR A 16 -28.75 -21.18 -10.28
C TYR A 16 -28.20 -22.18 -9.27
N GLY A 17 -26.89 -22.42 -9.32
CA GLY A 17 -26.12 -23.09 -8.27
C GLY A 17 -25.35 -22.08 -7.43
N THR A 18 -25.33 -22.26 -6.11
CA THR A 18 -24.42 -21.51 -5.20
C THR A 18 -23.22 -22.39 -4.88
N LEU A 19 -22.02 -21.81 -4.95
CA LEU A 19 -20.77 -22.51 -4.64
C LEU A 19 -20.04 -21.77 -3.52
N THR A 20 -19.53 -22.52 -2.54
CA THR A 20 -18.73 -21.96 -1.46
C THR A 20 -17.25 -22.16 -1.77
N ILE A 21 -16.49 -21.07 -1.83
CA ILE A 21 -15.06 -21.06 -2.15
C ILE A 21 -14.28 -20.79 -0.88
N GLU A 22 -13.27 -21.61 -0.63
CA GLU A 22 -12.23 -21.34 0.36
C GLU A 22 -11.08 -20.59 -0.30
N THR A 23 -10.74 -19.42 0.23
CA THR A 23 -9.59 -18.65 -0.26
C THR A 23 -8.58 -18.45 0.87
N SER A 24 -7.29 -18.68 0.57
CA SER A 24 -6.19 -18.30 1.45
C SER A 24 -6.04 -16.78 1.41
N ILE A 25 -5.68 -16.16 2.54
CA ILE A 25 -5.41 -14.71 2.61
C ILE A 25 -4.21 -14.31 1.72
N ASP A 26 -3.38 -15.28 1.34
CA ASP A 26 -2.29 -15.15 0.39
C ASP A 26 -2.60 -15.88 -0.93
N PRO A 27 -3.10 -15.19 -1.97
CA PRO A 27 -3.36 -15.79 -3.29
C PRO A 27 -2.09 -16.09 -4.09
N LEU A 28 -0.89 -15.79 -3.56
CA LEU A 28 0.40 -16.01 -4.21
C LEU A 28 1.20 -17.20 -3.64
N SER A 29 0.71 -17.87 -2.59
CA SER A 29 1.39 -19.06 -2.04
C SER A 29 0.80 -20.34 -2.60
N SER A 30 1.38 -20.87 -3.67
CA SER A 30 1.12 -22.25 -4.13
C SER A 30 1.85 -23.31 -3.28
N SER A 31 2.61 -22.91 -2.25
CA SER A 31 3.33 -23.83 -1.37
C SER A 31 2.54 -24.14 -0.10
N VAL A 32 2.08 -25.38 0.01
CA VAL A 32 1.45 -25.97 1.20
C VAL A 32 2.43 -25.94 2.37
N SER A 33 2.23 -25.04 3.34
CA SER A 33 2.85 -25.17 4.67
C SER A 33 1.88 -24.72 5.76
N SER A 34 1.61 -25.64 6.67
CA SER A 34 0.58 -25.63 7.69
C SER A 34 0.93 -24.77 8.91
N VAL A 35 0.69 -23.45 8.86
CA VAL A 35 0.61 -22.64 10.09
C VAL A 35 -0.44 -21.52 9.93
N ASP A 36 -1.59 -21.67 10.62
CA ASP A 36 -2.61 -20.65 10.92
C ASP A 36 -2.91 -19.58 9.83
N SER A 37 -3.16 -20.02 8.58
CA SER A 37 -3.84 -19.17 7.61
C SER A 37 -5.34 -19.18 7.93
N SER A 38 -5.88 -18.08 8.44
CA SER A 38 -7.34 -17.95 8.61
C SER A 38 -8.00 -17.94 7.23
N TRP A 39 -8.53 -19.08 6.80
CA TRP A 39 -9.30 -19.23 5.57
C TRP A 39 -10.58 -18.40 5.66
N GLN A 40 -10.91 -17.70 4.58
CA GLN A 40 -12.21 -17.02 4.44
C GLN A 40 -13.04 -17.75 3.40
N LEU A 41 -14.24 -18.16 3.82
CA LEU A 41 -15.27 -18.79 2.98
C LEU A 41 -16.10 -17.70 2.31
N TYR A 42 -16.23 -17.79 0.98
CA TYR A 42 -17.05 -16.89 0.17
C TYR A 42 -18.10 -17.69 -0.60
N THR A 43 -19.35 -17.27 -0.59
CA THR A 43 -20.38 -17.85 -1.44
C THR A 43 -20.47 -17.06 -2.74
N VAL A 44 -20.32 -17.74 -3.88
CA VAL A 44 -20.49 -17.15 -5.21
C VAL A 44 -21.66 -17.78 -5.95
N GLN A 45 -22.26 -17.00 -6.84
CA GLN A 45 -23.33 -17.45 -7.73
C GLN A 45 -22.70 -17.93 -9.05
N VAL A 46 -22.96 -19.18 -9.42
CA VAL A 46 -22.53 -19.74 -10.70
C VAL A 46 -23.58 -19.43 -11.75
N GLN A 47 -23.13 -18.90 -12.89
CA GLN A 47 -23.94 -18.57 -14.05
C GLN A 47 -23.67 -19.56 -15.18
N THR A 48 -24.71 -19.83 -15.97
CA THR A 48 -24.67 -20.70 -17.16
C THR A 48 -25.09 -19.91 -18.39
N GLU A 49 -24.29 -19.97 -19.44
CA GLU A 49 -24.54 -19.28 -20.71
C GLU A 49 -24.42 -20.27 -21.87
N ALA A 50 -25.38 -20.26 -22.79
CA ALA A 50 -25.40 -21.16 -23.95
C ALA A 50 -24.50 -20.62 -25.07
N ILE A 51 -23.67 -21.47 -25.67
CA ILE A 51 -22.84 -21.13 -26.82
C ILE A 51 -23.60 -21.58 -28.09
N SER A 52 -23.93 -20.66 -29.01
CA SER A 52 -24.79 -20.98 -30.18
C SER A 52 -24.09 -21.85 -31.24
N GLU A 53 -24.80 -22.87 -31.75
CA GLU A 53 -24.30 -23.89 -32.69
C GLU A 53 -24.08 -23.44 -34.15
N GLY A 54 -24.52 -22.25 -34.57
CA GLY A 54 -24.39 -21.81 -35.97
C GLY A 54 -22.98 -21.45 -36.47
N SER A 55 -21.92 -21.84 -35.75
CA SER A 55 -20.56 -21.27 -35.89
C SER A 55 -19.47 -22.31 -36.22
N LEU A 56 -19.86 -23.52 -36.64
CA LEU A 56 -18.94 -24.64 -36.91
C LEU A 56 -19.43 -25.47 -38.12
N GLU A 57 -19.62 -24.85 -39.29
CA GLU A 57 -19.76 -25.59 -40.55
C GLU A 57 -18.53 -25.37 -41.44
N LEU A 58 -17.78 -26.44 -41.69
CA LEU A 58 -16.68 -26.51 -42.66
C LEU A 58 -17.26 -26.57 -44.09
N PRO A 59 -16.66 -25.91 -45.10
CA PRO A 59 -17.15 -25.96 -46.47
C PRO A 59 -16.92 -27.35 -47.11
N PRO A 60 -17.68 -27.71 -48.17
CA PRO A 60 -17.65 -29.04 -48.76
C PRO A 60 -16.34 -29.30 -49.51
N GLN A 61 -15.87 -30.54 -49.38
CA GLN A 61 -14.63 -31.10 -49.93
C GLN A 61 -14.37 -30.79 -51.41
N ALA A 62 -13.18 -30.26 -51.70
CA ALA A 62 -12.49 -30.44 -52.98
C ALA A 62 -11.14 -31.16 -52.73
N GLN A 63 -10.79 -32.04 -53.66
CA GLN A 63 -9.84 -33.14 -53.52
C GLN A 63 -8.36 -32.71 -53.38
N VAL A 64 -7.68 -33.36 -52.43
CA VAL A 64 -6.26 -33.84 -52.39
C VAL A 64 -5.23 -33.11 -53.27
N GLU A 65 -4.27 -32.42 -52.63
CA GLU A 65 -2.82 -32.74 -52.69
C GLU A 65 -2.02 -31.93 -51.65
N ASP A 66 -0.90 -32.50 -51.22
CA ASP A 66 -0.07 -32.18 -50.06
C ASP A 66 0.26 -30.69 -49.77
N GLY A 67 0.23 -30.32 -48.49
CA GLY A 67 0.83 -29.06 -48.01
C GLY A 67 0.40 -28.65 -46.60
N ARG A 68 1.35 -28.58 -45.67
CA ARG A 68 1.19 -28.21 -44.26
C ARG A 68 0.35 -26.94 -44.02
N SER A 69 -0.65 -27.02 -43.16
CA SER A 69 -1.15 -25.88 -42.38
C SER A 69 -1.84 -26.35 -41.09
N GLN A 70 -1.04 -26.62 -40.05
CA GLN A 70 -1.52 -26.69 -38.67
C GLN A 70 -1.37 -25.29 -38.06
N VAL A 71 -2.48 -24.59 -37.82
CA VAL A 71 -2.51 -23.37 -37.01
C VAL A 71 -2.49 -23.81 -35.55
N ALA A 72 -1.33 -23.68 -34.93
CA ALA A 72 -1.06 -24.14 -33.59
C ALA A 72 -1.87 -23.35 -32.55
N VAL A 73 -2.69 -24.08 -31.79
CA VAL A 73 -3.00 -23.73 -30.40
C VAL A 73 -1.94 -24.45 -29.57
N GLY A 74 -1.06 -23.69 -28.90
CA GLY A 74 0.01 -24.21 -28.07
C GLY A 74 -0.47 -25.28 -27.08
N ALA A 75 -0.04 -26.52 -27.34
CA ALA A 75 0.12 -27.69 -26.46
C ALA A 75 -0.78 -27.82 -25.21
N VAL A 76 -2.03 -28.22 -25.43
CA VAL A 76 -2.66 -29.35 -24.73
C VAL A 76 -3.17 -30.28 -25.85
N PRO A 77 -3.05 -31.62 -25.76
CA PRO A 77 -3.26 -32.49 -26.93
C PRO A 77 -4.58 -32.19 -27.65
N GLU A 78 -4.54 -32.12 -28.98
CA GLU A 78 -5.65 -31.88 -29.94
C GLU A 78 -6.82 -32.89 -29.84
N ARG A 79 -6.90 -33.69 -28.78
CA ARG A 79 -8.02 -34.54 -28.41
C ARG A 79 -8.89 -33.97 -27.28
N ALA A 80 -8.56 -32.80 -26.72
CA ALA A 80 -9.25 -32.21 -25.56
C ALA A 80 -10.70 -31.73 -25.80
N TRP A 81 -11.23 -31.84 -27.03
CA TRP A 81 -12.59 -31.40 -27.41
C TRP A 81 -13.48 -32.54 -27.92
N LYS A 82 -13.05 -33.80 -27.81
CA LYS A 82 -13.83 -34.97 -28.22
C LYS A 82 -14.00 -35.94 -27.05
N ASP A 83 -15.08 -35.76 -26.30
CA ASP A 83 -16.05 -36.83 -26.04
C ASP A 83 -17.23 -36.27 -25.25
N THR A 84 -18.27 -35.87 -25.98
CA THR A 84 -19.64 -35.84 -25.47
C THR A 84 -20.28 -37.16 -25.85
N ALA A 85 -20.39 -38.08 -24.89
CA ALA A 85 -21.53 -38.99 -24.68
C ALA A 85 -21.11 -40.24 -23.89
N GLN A 86 -21.60 -40.36 -22.66
CA GLN A 86 -22.39 -41.54 -22.26
C GLN A 86 -23.07 -41.28 -20.91
N LEU A 87 -24.30 -40.76 -20.95
CA LEU A 87 -25.44 -41.34 -20.22
C LEU A 87 -26.75 -40.66 -20.68
N HIS A 88 -27.45 -41.36 -21.56
CA HIS A 88 -28.89 -41.31 -21.84
C HIS A 88 -29.67 -40.01 -21.54
N ARG A 89 -29.91 -39.18 -22.56
CA ARG A 89 -31.19 -39.12 -23.30
C ARG A 89 -31.13 -37.99 -24.33
N THR A 90 -31.80 -38.25 -25.44
CA THR A 90 -31.96 -37.45 -26.64
C THR A 90 -32.55 -36.06 -26.32
N GLU A 91 -31.72 -35.03 -26.32
CA GLU A 91 -32.07 -33.60 -26.48
C GLU A 91 -30.76 -32.86 -26.83
N GLU A 92 -30.80 -31.96 -27.80
CA GLU A 92 -29.68 -31.21 -28.37
C GLU A 92 -28.78 -30.62 -27.27
N ALA A 93 -27.58 -31.15 -27.11
CA ALA A 93 -26.67 -30.75 -26.04
C ALA A 93 -26.02 -29.40 -26.36
N GLN A 94 -26.75 -28.30 -26.13
CA GLN A 94 -26.18 -26.96 -26.08
C GLN A 94 -24.96 -26.97 -25.16
N ARG A 95 -23.77 -26.66 -25.71
CA ARG A 95 -22.56 -26.48 -24.91
C ARG A 95 -22.78 -25.30 -23.97
N THR A 96 -22.93 -25.60 -22.68
CA THR A 96 -23.16 -24.60 -21.64
C THR A 96 -21.84 -24.19 -20.99
N LEU A 97 -21.50 -22.91 -21.07
CA LEU A 97 -20.38 -22.33 -20.34
C LEU A 97 -20.81 -22.05 -18.90
N ARG A 98 -20.18 -22.72 -17.94
CA ARG A 98 -20.35 -22.45 -16.50
C ARG A 98 -19.26 -21.50 -16.03
N TYR A 99 -19.64 -20.38 -15.42
CA TYR A 99 -18.68 -19.42 -14.89
C TYR A 99 -19.20 -18.70 -13.65
N TYR A 100 -18.29 -18.10 -12.89
CA TYR A 100 -18.64 -17.12 -11.86
C TYR A 100 -17.68 -15.92 -11.91
N LEU A 101 -18.10 -14.82 -11.29
CA LEU A 101 -17.29 -13.61 -11.13
C LEU A 101 -16.86 -13.47 -9.67
N PHE A 102 -15.56 -13.36 -9.42
CA PHE A 102 -15.00 -13.12 -8.09
C PHE A 102 -13.99 -11.98 -8.14
N GLN A 103 -14.21 -10.94 -7.34
CA GLN A 103 -13.38 -9.71 -7.31
C GLN A 103 -13.17 -9.05 -8.69
N GLY A 104 -14.18 -9.14 -9.57
CA GLY A 104 -14.13 -8.63 -10.95
C GLY A 104 -13.48 -9.57 -11.96
N ARG A 105 -12.88 -10.68 -11.52
CA ARG A 105 -12.26 -11.68 -12.40
C ARG A 105 -13.24 -12.81 -12.72
N ARG A 106 -13.18 -13.29 -13.96
CA ARG A 106 -14.02 -14.40 -14.43
C ARG A 106 -13.31 -15.73 -14.24
N TYR A 107 -14.04 -16.70 -13.69
CA TYR A 107 -13.60 -18.07 -13.50
C TYR A 107 -14.53 -18.98 -14.28
N ILE A 108 -13.98 -19.82 -15.15
CA ILE A 108 -14.74 -20.76 -15.97
C ILE A 108 -14.49 -22.19 -15.51
N TRP A 109 -15.50 -23.04 -15.65
CA TRP A 109 -15.37 -24.46 -15.37
C TRP A 109 -14.59 -25.16 -16.48
N ILE A 110 -13.50 -25.82 -16.12
CA ILE A 110 -12.73 -26.66 -17.05
C ILE A 110 -12.96 -28.13 -16.66
N GLU A 111 -13.73 -28.85 -17.50
CA GLU A 111 -14.11 -30.24 -17.25
C GLU A 111 -12.90 -31.18 -17.12
N THR A 112 -11.85 -30.95 -17.92
CA THR A 112 -10.63 -31.79 -17.88
C THR A 112 -9.86 -31.67 -16.56
N GLN A 113 -9.94 -30.52 -15.90
CA GLN A 113 -9.30 -30.26 -14.62
C GLN A 113 -10.27 -30.44 -13.44
N GLN A 114 -11.56 -30.65 -13.70
CA GLN A 114 -12.64 -30.67 -12.71
C GLN A 114 -12.57 -29.47 -11.74
N ALA A 115 -12.20 -28.30 -12.27
CA ALA A 115 -11.91 -27.12 -11.47
C ALA A 115 -12.33 -25.83 -12.18
N PHE A 116 -12.72 -24.84 -11.38
CA PHE A 116 -12.89 -23.47 -11.86
C PHE A 116 -11.53 -22.79 -11.99
N CYS A 117 -11.18 -22.38 -13.20
CA CYS A 117 -9.92 -21.72 -13.51
C CYS A 117 -10.17 -20.26 -13.92
N GLN A 118 -9.28 -19.37 -13.51
CA GLN A 118 -9.32 -17.98 -13.95
C GLN A 118 -9.12 -17.92 -15.46
N VAL A 119 -9.94 -17.14 -16.17
CA VAL A 119 -9.90 -17.07 -17.65
C VAL A 119 -8.53 -16.65 -18.19
N SER A 120 -7.78 -15.81 -17.47
CA SER A 120 -6.42 -15.41 -17.88
C SER A 120 -5.42 -16.58 -17.94
N LEU A 121 -5.71 -17.72 -17.30
CA LEU A 121 -4.88 -18.92 -17.39
C LEU A 121 -4.98 -19.61 -18.76
N LEU A 122 -6.02 -19.33 -19.54
CA LEU A 122 -6.17 -19.89 -20.89
C LEU A 122 -5.11 -19.36 -21.86
N ASP A 123 -4.60 -18.15 -21.62
CA ASP A 123 -3.56 -17.53 -22.44
C ASP A 123 -2.15 -17.82 -21.92
N HIS A 124 -2.03 -18.45 -20.74
CA HIS A 124 -0.73 -18.85 -20.20
C HIS A 124 -0.14 -20.01 -21.03
N GLY A 125 0.94 -19.72 -21.75
CA GLY A 125 1.63 -20.68 -22.61
C GLY A 125 1.65 -20.34 -24.09
N ARG A 126 0.96 -19.27 -24.54
CA ARG A 126 1.12 -18.76 -25.90
C ARG A 126 2.57 -18.34 -26.14
N THR A 127 3.13 -18.80 -27.24
CA THR A 127 4.46 -18.40 -27.69
C THR A 127 4.41 -17.05 -28.41
N CYS A 128 5.56 -16.38 -28.54
CA CYS A 128 5.65 -15.16 -29.33
C CYS A 128 5.21 -15.41 -30.78
N ASP A 129 5.51 -16.60 -31.34
CA ASP A 129 5.05 -17.03 -32.66
C ASP A 129 3.52 -17.17 -32.78
N ASP A 130 2.84 -17.57 -31.70
CA ASP A 130 1.37 -17.64 -31.69
C ASP A 130 0.74 -16.24 -31.70
N ILE A 131 1.39 -15.27 -31.06
CA ILE A 131 0.98 -13.86 -31.06
C ILE A 131 1.21 -13.24 -32.44
N HIS A 132 2.37 -13.48 -33.06
CA HIS A 132 2.67 -13.07 -34.44
C HIS A 132 1.66 -13.64 -35.45
N ARG A 133 1.27 -14.90 -35.30
CA ARG A 133 0.22 -15.51 -36.15
C ARG A 133 -1.15 -14.86 -35.99
N SER A 134 -1.40 -14.19 -34.87
CA SER A 134 -2.66 -13.46 -34.64
C SER A 134 -2.67 -12.08 -35.34
N CYS A 135 -1.59 -11.66 -36.00
CA CYS A 135 -1.55 -10.40 -36.76
C CYS A 135 -2.55 -10.31 -37.91
N THR A 136 -2.98 -11.44 -38.46
CA THR A 136 -4.01 -11.48 -39.52
C THR A 136 -5.40 -11.12 -39.00
N GLY A 137 -5.57 -10.94 -37.69
CA GLY A 137 -6.85 -10.62 -37.07
C GLY A 137 -7.72 -11.84 -36.79
N LEU A 138 -8.75 -11.65 -35.97
CA LEU A 138 -9.75 -12.67 -35.65
C LEU A 138 -10.97 -12.55 -36.54
N SER A 139 -11.52 -13.70 -36.95
CA SER A 139 -12.82 -13.77 -37.61
C SER A 139 -13.93 -13.30 -36.65
N LEU A 140 -15.04 -12.80 -37.19
CA LEU A 140 -16.22 -12.41 -36.39
C LEU A 140 -16.77 -13.56 -35.54
N GLN A 141 -16.69 -14.79 -36.03
CA GLN A 141 -17.12 -15.98 -35.30
C GLN A 141 -16.19 -16.27 -34.11
N ASP A 142 -14.87 -16.27 -34.33
CA ASP A 142 -13.88 -16.48 -33.26
C ASP A 142 -13.94 -15.38 -32.20
N GLN A 143 -14.12 -14.14 -32.63
CA GLN A 143 -14.28 -13.00 -31.74
C GLN A 143 -15.51 -13.19 -30.84
N THR A 144 -16.64 -13.62 -31.41
CA THR A 144 -17.88 -13.85 -30.66
C THR A 144 -17.70 -14.95 -29.62
N VAL A 145 -17.08 -16.07 -29.98
CA VAL A 145 -16.78 -17.17 -29.04
C VAL A 145 -15.88 -16.70 -27.89
N ARG A 146 -14.81 -15.97 -28.21
CA ARG A 146 -13.91 -15.41 -27.19
C ARG A 146 -14.62 -14.37 -26.33
N LYS A 147 -15.51 -13.55 -26.88
CA LYS A 147 -16.30 -12.58 -26.12
C LYS A 147 -17.18 -13.29 -25.09
N THR A 148 -17.77 -14.42 -25.44
CA THR A 148 -18.54 -15.26 -24.50
C THR A 148 -17.66 -15.82 -23.39
N ILE A 149 -16.41 -16.20 -23.66
CA ILE A 149 -15.48 -16.76 -22.65
C ILE A 149 -14.88 -15.67 -21.76
N TYR A 150 -14.28 -14.63 -22.34
CA TYR A 150 -13.56 -13.58 -21.63
C TYR A 150 -14.48 -12.52 -21.03
N GLY A 151 -15.65 -12.30 -21.65
CA GLY A 151 -16.53 -11.18 -21.34
C GLY A 151 -16.07 -9.89 -22.01
N PRO A 152 -16.81 -8.78 -21.80
CA PRO A 152 -16.47 -7.49 -22.39
C PRO A 152 -15.20 -6.90 -21.77
N ASN A 153 -14.43 -6.15 -22.56
CA ASN A 153 -13.28 -5.36 -22.10
C ASN A 153 -13.73 -4.10 -21.34
N MET A 154 -14.29 -4.29 -20.14
CA MET A 154 -14.73 -3.19 -19.28
C MET A 154 -14.37 -3.46 -17.82
N ILE A 155 -13.79 -2.44 -17.17
CA ILE A 155 -13.56 -2.44 -15.72
C ILE A 155 -14.76 -1.77 -15.06
N SER A 156 -15.74 -2.58 -14.65
CA SER A 156 -16.97 -2.09 -14.03
C SER A 156 -16.77 -1.83 -12.53
N VAL A 157 -16.79 -0.56 -12.13
CA VAL A 157 -16.83 -0.16 -10.72
C VAL A 157 -18.29 -0.11 -10.26
N PRO A 158 -18.73 -0.98 -9.33
CA PRO A 158 -20.12 -0.99 -8.88
C PRO A 158 -20.42 0.25 -8.05
N VAL A 159 -21.32 1.10 -8.54
CA VAL A 159 -21.84 2.25 -7.79
C VAL A 159 -23.18 1.85 -7.19
N LYS A 160 -23.18 1.49 -5.90
CA LYS A 160 -24.40 1.14 -5.16
C LYS A 160 -25.40 2.29 -5.19
N SER A 161 -26.69 1.96 -5.26
CA SER A 161 -27.76 2.97 -5.19
C SER A 161 -27.81 3.60 -3.80
N TYR A 162 -28.37 4.81 -3.69
CA TYR A 162 -28.60 5.46 -2.39
C TYR A 162 -29.37 4.54 -1.43
N PHE A 163 -30.34 3.78 -1.96
CA PHE A 163 -31.14 2.84 -1.17
C PHE A 163 -30.31 1.64 -0.65
N GLN A 164 -29.50 1.02 -1.50
CA GLN A 164 -28.62 -0.08 -1.07
C GLN A 164 -27.61 0.39 -0.02
N LEU A 165 -26.99 1.57 -0.23
CA LEU A 165 -26.08 2.16 0.75
C LEU A 165 -26.79 2.49 2.06
N LEU A 166 -28.05 2.93 2.01
CA LEU A 166 -28.85 3.18 3.20
C LEU A 166 -29.11 1.90 3.98
N VAL A 167 -29.47 0.80 3.30
CA VAL A 167 -29.69 -0.51 3.96
C VAL A 167 -28.38 -1.03 4.57
N ASP A 168 -27.28 -0.98 3.82
CA ASP A 168 -25.95 -1.41 4.30
C ASP A 168 -25.53 -0.61 5.55
N GLU A 169 -25.71 0.71 5.52
CA GLU A 169 -25.37 1.59 6.64
C GLU A 169 -26.33 1.38 7.82
N ALA A 170 -27.64 1.24 7.59
CA ALA A 170 -28.64 1.06 8.64
C ALA A 170 -28.50 -0.30 9.36
N LEU A 171 -28.04 -1.34 8.67
CA LEU A 171 -27.75 -2.66 9.25
C LEU A 171 -26.45 -2.71 10.07
N ASN A 172 -25.69 -1.62 10.10
CA ASN A 172 -24.54 -1.51 10.99
C ASN A 172 -25.02 -1.67 12.45
N PRO A 173 -24.39 -2.55 13.27
CA PRO A 173 -24.81 -2.81 14.65
C PRO A 173 -24.98 -1.56 15.51
N TYR A 174 -24.22 -0.51 15.19
CA TYR A 174 -24.32 0.79 15.83
C TYR A 174 -25.68 1.48 15.62
N TYR A 175 -26.11 1.63 14.35
CA TYR A 175 -27.39 2.28 14.05
C TYR A 175 -28.57 1.38 14.44
N GLY A 176 -28.40 0.05 14.38
CA GLY A 176 -29.37 -0.90 14.94
C GLY A 176 -29.58 -0.69 16.45
N PHE A 177 -28.50 -0.54 17.21
CA PHE A 177 -28.58 -0.24 18.65
C PHE A 177 -29.18 1.15 18.93
N GLN A 178 -28.86 2.16 18.12
CA GLN A 178 -29.48 3.49 18.24
C GLN A 178 -30.99 3.47 17.96
N ALA A 179 -31.43 2.74 16.93
CA ALA A 179 -32.85 2.60 16.62
C ALA A 179 -33.62 1.89 17.75
N PHE A 180 -33.02 0.84 18.34
CA PHE A 180 -33.56 0.19 19.53
C PHE A 180 -33.69 1.17 20.71
N SER A 181 -32.66 1.99 20.95
CA SER A 181 -32.66 2.98 22.05
C SER A 181 -33.72 4.06 21.82
N ILE A 182 -33.87 4.57 20.60
CA ILE A 182 -34.91 5.55 20.24
C ILE A 182 -36.30 4.97 20.47
N ALA A 183 -36.55 3.72 20.05
CA ALA A 183 -37.85 3.07 20.27
C ALA A 183 -38.19 2.94 21.76
N LEU A 184 -37.19 2.64 22.57
CA LEU A 184 -37.33 2.56 24.02
C LEU A 184 -37.65 3.93 24.65
N TRP A 185 -36.91 4.97 24.28
CA TRP A 185 -37.11 6.32 24.78
C TRP A 185 -38.47 6.91 24.36
N LEU A 186 -38.97 6.56 23.17
CA LEU A 186 -40.33 6.91 22.77
C LEU A 186 -41.39 6.21 23.61
N ALA A 187 -41.12 4.99 24.08
CA ALA A 187 -41.99 4.24 24.98
C ALA A 187 -41.95 4.76 26.43
N ASP A 188 -40.82 5.33 26.87
CA ASP A 188 -40.66 5.98 28.18
C ASP A 188 -41.03 7.49 28.15
N HIS A 189 -41.73 7.95 27.11
CA HIS A 189 -42.18 9.33 26.91
C HIS A 189 -41.05 10.40 26.78
N TYR A 190 -39.80 10.02 26.52
CA TYR A 190 -38.67 10.93 26.27
C TYR A 190 -38.61 11.44 24.82
N TYR A 191 -39.68 12.10 24.37
CA TYR A 191 -39.84 12.50 22.97
C TYR A 191 -38.75 13.45 22.46
N TRP A 192 -38.38 14.47 23.24
CA TRP A 192 -37.41 15.50 22.81
C TRP A 192 -36.01 14.93 22.64
N TYR A 193 -35.59 14.08 23.57
CA TYR A 193 -34.28 13.44 23.52
C TYR A 193 -34.20 12.46 22.34
N ALA A 194 -35.21 11.60 22.18
CA ALA A 194 -35.33 10.69 21.04
C ALA A 194 -35.31 11.43 19.68
N LEU A 195 -36.02 12.55 19.57
CA LEU A 195 -36.06 13.37 18.35
C LEU A 195 -34.69 13.97 18.00
N CYS A 196 -33.97 14.50 18.99
CA CYS A 196 -32.64 15.10 18.76
C CYS A 196 -31.64 14.07 18.25
N ILE A 197 -31.57 12.90 18.89
CA ILE A 197 -30.67 11.82 18.46
C ILE A 197 -31.06 11.29 17.09
N PHE A 198 -32.36 11.13 16.81
CA PHE A 198 -32.84 10.75 15.49
C PHE A 198 -32.37 11.72 14.39
N LEU A 199 -32.50 13.04 14.61
CA LEU A 199 -32.06 14.05 13.64
C LEU A 199 -30.54 13.99 13.40
N ILE A 200 -29.73 13.84 14.46
CA ILE A 200 -28.27 13.74 14.36
C ILE A 200 -27.87 12.48 13.59
N SER A 201 -28.47 11.33 13.91
CA SER A 201 -28.20 10.07 13.22
C SER A 201 -28.64 10.13 11.75
N ALA A 202 -29.79 10.73 11.44
CA ALA A 202 -30.25 10.93 10.07
C ALA A 202 -29.27 11.78 9.25
N VAL A 203 -28.82 12.93 9.78
CA VAL A 203 -27.82 13.77 9.11
C VAL A 203 -26.49 13.03 8.92
N SER A 204 -26.03 12.28 9.93
CA SER A 204 -24.81 11.47 9.86
C SER A 204 -24.89 10.42 8.74
N ILE A 205 -25.99 9.66 8.69
CA ILE A 205 -26.23 8.64 7.66
C ILE A 205 -26.28 9.29 6.26
N CYS A 206 -27.01 10.39 6.09
CA CYS A 206 -27.08 11.11 4.82
C CYS A 206 -25.71 11.58 4.33
N LEU A 207 -24.90 12.18 5.22
CA LEU A 207 -23.54 12.62 4.88
C LEU A 207 -22.60 11.46 4.56
N SER A 208 -22.70 10.35 5.30
CA SER A 208 -21.93 9.13 5.08
C SER A 208 -22.23 8.53 3.70
N ILE A 209 -23.51 8.39 3.36
CA ILE A 209 -23.97 7.86 2.07
C ILE A 209 -23.54 8.78 0.92
N TYR A 210 -23.71 10.10 1.06
CA TYR A 210 -23.31 11.07 0.04
C TYR A 210 -21.81 10.98 -0.25
N LYS A 211 -20.97 10.97 0.79
CA LYS A 211 -19.51 10.86 0.66
C LYS A 211 -19.10 9.54 0.02
N THR A 212 -19.66 8.42 0.49
CA THR A 212 -19.35 7.08 -0.03
C THR A 212 -19.70 6.97 -1.50
N ARG A 213 -20.90 7.42 -1.91
CA ARG A 213 -21.31 7.40 -3.32
C ARG A 213 -20.46 8.32 -4.19
N LYS A 214 -20.19 9.55 -3.74
CA LYS A 214 -19.34 10.51 -4.47
C LYS A 214 -17.95 9.92 -4.73
N GLN A 215 -17.36 9.28 -3.72
CA GLN A 215 -16.08 8.59 -3.85
C GLN A 215 -16.14 7.43 -4.87
N SER A 216 -17.19 6.60 -4.85
CA SER A 216 -17.38 5.53 -5.84
C SER A 216 -17.60 6.05 -7.26
N GLN A 217 -18.28 7.19 -7.42
CA GLN A 217 -18.47 7.85 -8.72
C GLN A 217 -17.14 8.36 -9.27
N THR A 218 -16.37 9.12 -8.48
CA THR A 218 -15.05 9.60 -8.88
C THR A 218 -14.13 8.45 -9.29
N LEU A 219 -14.14 7.33 -8.54
CA LEU A 219 -13.37 6.13 -8.92
C LEU A 219 -13.83 5.52 -10.24
N ARG A 220 -15.15 5.44 -10.47
CA ARG A 220 -15.69 4.95 -11.74
C ARG A 220 -15.27 5.83 -12.91
N ASP A 221 -15.33 7.15 -12.75
CA ASP A 221 -15.01 8.11 -13.82
C ASP A 221 -13.50 8.10 -14.15
N MET A 222 -12.62 7.87 -13.17
CA MET A 222 -11.17 7.70 -13.40
C MET A 222 -10.82 6.39 -14.14
N VAL A 223 -11.64 5.34 -13.99
CA VAL A 223 -11.34 4.01 -14.51
C VAL A 223 -12.01 3.76 -15.87
N LYS A 224 -13.17 4.36 -16.12
CA LYS A 224 -13.93 4.15 -17.35
C LYS A 224 -13.22 4.77 -18.55
N LEU A 225 -12.61 3.92 -19.37
CA LEU A 225 -12.08 4.29 -20.68
C LEU A 225 -12.96 3.60 -21.74
N SER A 226 -13.56 4.37 -22.63
CA SER A 226 -14.33 3.88 -23.78
C SER A 226 -13.92 4.71 -24.99
N VAL A 227 -13.27 4.05 -25.93
CA VAL A 227 -12.72 4.64 -27.15
C VAL A 227 -13.01 3.71 -28.32
N ARG A 228 -13.11 4.27 -29.54
CA ARG A 228 -13.15 3.44 -30.75
C ARG A 228 -11.74 3.07 -31.16
N VAL A 229 -11.54 1.82 -31.52
CA VAL A 229 -10.26 1.27 -31.95
C VAL A 229 -10.42 0.63 -33.32
N CYS A 230 -9.36 0.71 -34.12
CA CYS A 230 -9.29 0.03 -35.40
C CYS A 230 -8.73 -1.38 -35.20
N VAL A 231 -9.42 -2.39 -35.69
CA VAL A 231 -8.98 -3.79 -35.67
C VAL A 231 -8.82 -4.31 -37.09
N CYS A 232 -7.81 -5.15 -37.32
CA CYS A 232 -7.60 -5.87 -38.56
C CYS A 232 -8.41 -7.17 -38.55
N ARG A 233 -9.04 -7.52 -39.67
CA ARG A 233 -9.78 -8.77 -39.89
C ARG A 233 -9.05 -9.72 -40.85
N PRO A 234 -9.41 -11.03 -40.86
CA PRO A 234 -8.87 -11.99 -41.82
C PRO A 234 -9.18 -11.52 -43.26
N GLY A 235 -8.14 -11.08 -43.98
CA GLY A 235 -8.28 -10.45 -45.31
C GLY A 235 -7.66 -9.05 -45.41
N GLY A 236 -7.22 -8.46 -44.29
CA GLY A 236 -6.56 -7.16 -44.26
C GLY A 236 -7.51 -5.96 -44.20
N GLU A 237 -8.81 -6.21 -44.01
CA GLU A 237 -9.82 -5.15 -43.84
C GLU A 237 -9.72 -4.53 -42.43
N GLU A 238 -9.83 -3.21 -42.38
CA GLU A 238 -9.82 -2.41 -41.16
C GLU A 238 -11.26 -2.12 -40.70
N GLU A 239 -11.57 -2.49 -39.45
CA GLU A 239 -12.89 -2.26 -38.85
C GLU A 239 -12.78 -1.41 -37.58
N TRP A 240 -13.65 -0.42 -37.42
CA TRP A 240 -13.71 0.41 -36.21
C TRP A 240 -14.71 -0.15 -35.20
N VAL A 241 -14.20 -0.72 -34.12
CA VAL A 241 -14.98 -1.36 -33.05
C VAL A 241 -14.92 -0.55 -31.77
N ASP A 242 -15.90 -0.70 -30.89
CA ASP A 242 -15.81 -0.13 -29.54
C ASP A 242 -14.82 -0.92 -28.69
N SER A 243 -14.00 -0.22 -27.89
CA SER A 243 -13.01 -0.84 -27.00
C SER A 243 -13.57 -1.91 -26.05
N SER A 244 -14.87 -1.88 -25.71
CA SER A 244 -15.52 -2.88 -24.86
C SER A 244 -15.71 -4.25 -25.53
N GLU A 245 -15.62 -4.30 -26.86
CA GLU A 245 -15.79 -5.52 -27.65
C GLU A 245 -14.49 -6.28 -27.89
N LEU A 246 -13.35 -5.68 -27.53
CA LEU A 246 -12.03 -6.29 -27.69
C LEU A 246 -11.90 -7.59 -26.88
N VAL A 247 -11.29 -8.58 -27.51
CA VAL A 247 -10.96 -9.86 -26.89
C VAL A 247 -9.48 -10.20 -27.11
N PRO A 248 -8.87 -11.02 -26.25
CA PRO A 248 -7.51 -11.50 -26.51
C PRO A 248 -7.40 -12.18 -27.89
N GLY A 249 -6.39 -11.79 -28.66
CA GLY A 249 -6.14 -12.22 -30.04
C GLY A 249 -6.57 -11.22 -31.12
N ASP A 250 -7.40 -10.21 -30.81
CA ASP A 250 -7.69 -9.14 -31.78
C ASP A 250 -6.41 -8.39 -32.16
N CYS A 251 -6.25 -8.05 -33.45
CA CYS A 251 -5.11 -7.28 -33.95
C CYS A 251 -5.52 -5.82 -34.12
N LEU A 252 -4.90 -4.91 -33.37
CA LEU A 252 -5.14 -3.47 -33.38
C LEU A 252 -4.24 -2.78 -34.40
N VAL A 253 -4.80 -1.84 -35.14
CA VAL A 253 -4.06 -0.87 -35.96
C VAL A 253 -3.90 0.42 -35.16
N LEU A 254 -2.67 0.77 -34.79
CA LEU A 254 -2.39 1.94 -33.95
C LEU A 254 -2.25 3.21 -34.81
N PRO A 255 -2.95 4.31 -34.46
CA PRO A 255 -2.84 5.57 -35.18
C PRO A 255 -1.46 6.21 -34.98
N GLN A 256 -0.94 6.89 -36.01
CA GLN A 256 0.39 7.52 -35.97
C GLN A 256 0.48 8.64 -34.91
N GLU A 257 -0.58 9.43 -34.74
CA GLU A 257 -0.68 10.48 -33.71
C GLU A 257 -0.91 9.93 -32.29
N GLY A 258 -1.01 8.60 -32.16
CA GLY A 258 -1.21 7.94 -30.87
C GLY A 258 -2.63 8.09 -30.32
N GLY A 259 -2.78 7.72 -29.04
CA GLY A 259 -4.07 7.61 -28.37
C GLY A 259 -4.00 6.76 -27.11
N PRO A 260 -5.06 6.77 -26.28
CA PRO A 260 -5.10 5.99 -25.06
C PRO A 260 -5.26 4.50 -25.38
N MET A 261 -4.50 3.64 -24.70
CA MET A 261 -4.59 2.19 -24.85
C MET A 261 -5.73 1.61 -23.99
N PRO A 262 -6.73 0.93 -24.58
CA PRO A 262 -7.88 0.40 -23.82
C PRO A 262 -7.67 -1.00 -23.22
N CYS A 263 -6.60 -1.71 -23.59
CA CYS A 263 -6.31 -3.07 -23.16
C CYS A 263 -4.80 -3.30 -23.08
N ASP A 264 -4.38 -4.46 -22.57
CA ASP A 264 -2.97 -4.86 -22.62
C ASP A 264 -2.72 -5.61 -23.93
N ALA A 265 -1.80 -5.11 -24.76
CA ALA A 265 -1.51 -5.65 -26.08
C ALA A 265 -0.01 -5.82 -26.32
N ALA A 266 0.40 -6.84 -27.06
CA ALA A 266 1.77 -7.02 -27.52
C ALA A 266 1.95 -6.30 -28.86
N LEU A 267 2.90 -5.37 -28.94
CA LEU A 267 3.31 -4.69 -30.17
C LEU A 267 4.03 -5.69 -31.06
N VAL A 268 3.56 -5.86 -32.30
CA VAL A 268 4.03 -6.91 -33.21
C VAL A 268 4.72 -6.34 -34.44
N ALA A 269 4.32 -5.15 -34.88
CA ALA A 269 4.98 -4.41 -35.95
C ALA A 269 5.07 -2.91 -35.62
N GLY A 270 6.23 -2.30 -35.88
CA GLY A 270 6.51 -0.88 -35.64
C GLY A 270 7.10 -0.56 -34.26
N GLU A 271 7.20 0.73 -33.95
CA GLU A 271 7.63 1.27 -32.66
C GLU A 271 6.61 2.28 -32.12
N CYS A 272 6.48 2.36 -30.80
CA CYS A 272 5.60 3.32 -30.14
C CYS A 272 6.32 4.03 -29.00
N VAL A 273 6.15 5.36 -28.89
CA VAL A 273 6.53 6.13 -27.71
C VAL A 273 5.30 6.25 -26.82
N VAL A 274 5.39 5.76 -25.58
CA VAL A 274 4.25 5.62 -24.67
C VAL A 274 4.52 6.34 -23.36
N ASN A 275 3.56 7.13 -22.90
CA ASN A 275 3.53 7.65 -21.54
C ASN A 275 2.85 6.61 -20.63
N GLU A 276 3.65 5.95 -19.80
CA GLU A 276 3.16 4.97 -18.83
C GLU A 276 2.81 5.55 -17.46
N SER A 277 2.82 6.87 -17.27
CA SER A 277 2.66 7.51 -15.95
C SER A 277 1.42 7.07 -15.18
N SER A 278 0.33 6.71 -15.86
CA SER A 278 -0.87 6.14 -15.21
C SER A 278 -0.59 4.80 -14.52
N LEU A 279 0.27 3.94 -15.07
CA LEU A 279 0.62 2.64 -14.49
C LEU A 279 1.94 2.63 -13.72
N THR A 280 2.93 3.40 -14.15
CA THR A 280 4.26 3.41 -13.54
C THR A 280 4.44 4.51 -12.51
N GLY A 281 3.73 5.61 -12.71
CA GLY A 281 3.95 6.88 -12.03
C GLY A 281 5.21 7.63 -12.43
N GLU A 282 5.93 7.12 -13.42
CA GLU A 282 7.06 7.79 -14.05
C GLU A 282 6.53 8.62 -15.22
N SER A 283 6.83 9.92 -15.23
CA SER A 283 6.37 10.83 -16.28
C SER A 283 7.22 10.77 -17.55
N VAL A 284 8.35 10.07 -17.52
CA VAL A 284 9.27 9.95 -18.66
C VAL A 284 8.67 8.96 -19.67
N PRO A 285 8.41 9.38 -20.92
CA PRO A 285 7.91 8.48 -21.94
C PRO A 285 8.92 7.38 -22.31
N VAL A 286 8.39 6.21 -22.64
CA VAL A 286 9.16 4.98 -22.89
C VAL A 286 8.95 4.53 -24.32
N LEU A 287 10.05 4.19 -25.01
CA LEU A 287 10.01 3.57 -26.33
C LEU A 287 9.67 2.07 -26.23
N LYS A 288 8.70 1.63 -27.02
CA LYS A 288 8.23 0.26 -27.17
C LYS A 288 8.57 -0.25 -28.56
N THR A 289 9.09 -1.46 -28.62
CA THR A 289 9.56 -2.10 -29.86
C THR A 289 8.74 -3.36 -30.15
N ALA A 290 8.61 -3.74 -31.41
CA ALA A 290 7.96 -4.99 -31.82
C ALA A 290 8.50 -6.22 -31.07
N LEU A 291 7.62 -7.18 -30.81
CA LEU A 291 7.91 -8.46 -30.15
C LEU A 291 8.83 -9.30 -31.05
N PRO A 292 9.94 -9.85 -30.53
CA PRO A 292 10.77 -10.75 -31.32
C PRO A 292 10.03 -12.05 -31.66
N GLU A 293 10.28 -12.59 -32.85
CA GLU A 293 9.81 -13.92 -33.25
C GLU A 293 10.57 -15.02 -32.50
N GLY A 294 9.90 -16.11 -32.16
CA GLY A 294 10.48 -17.29 -31.54
C GLY A 294 9.50 -18.11 -30.70
N PRO A 295 9.84 -19.38 -30.41
CA PRO A 295 8.99 -20.31 -29.66
C PRO A 295 8.99 -20.05 -28.14
N VAL A 296 9.35 -18.84 -27.72
CA VAL A 296 9.45 -18.45 -26.30
C VAL A 296 8.05 -18.10 -25.78
N PRO A 297 7.63 -18.57 -24.60
CA PRO A 297 6.35 -18.20 -24.01
C PRO A 297 6.28 -16.71 -23.72
N TYR A 298 5.21 -16.06 -24.16
CA TYR A 298 4.96 -14.66 -23.89
C TYR A 298 4.42 -14.46 -22.48
N PHE A 299 5.05 -13.55 -21.75
CA PHE A 299 4.53 -13.05 -20.48
C PHE A 299 4.65 -11.52 -20.44
N PRO A 300 3.56 -10.77 -20.16
CA PRO A 300 3.58 -9.31 -20.11
C PRO A 300 4.69 -8.71 -19.23
N GLU A 301 5.00 -9.33 -18.09
CA GLU A 301 6.03 -8.82 -17.17
C GLU A 301 7.44 -8.96 -17.73
N THR A 302 7.76 -10.13 -18.32
CA THR A 302 9.08 -10.36 -18.94
C THR A 302 9.24 -9.62 -20.26
N HIS A 303 8.15 -9.47 -21.01
CA HIS A 303 8.10 -8.81 -22.32
C HIS A 303 7.56 -7.38 -22.23
N ARG A 304 7.66 -6.73 -21.06
CA ARG A 304 7.11 -5.39 -20.78
C ARG A 304 7.44 -4.35 -21.85
N ARG A 305 8.60 -4.45 -22.51
CA ARG A 305 9.05 -3.55 -23.59
C ARG A 305 8.29 -3.70 -24.89
N HIS A 306 7.72 -4.87 -25.12
CA HIS A 306 6.89 -5.20 -26.25
C HIS A 306 5.40 -5.10 -25.89
N THR A 307 5.07 -4.90 -24.61
CA THR A 307 3.69 -4.78 -24.14
C THR A 307 3.29 -3.31 -23.97
N LEU A 308 2.14 -2.98 -24.54
CA LEU A 308 1.38 -1.75 -24.35
C LEU A 308 0.31 -2.02 -23.28
N PHE A 309 0.21 -1.17 -22.26
CA PHE A 309 -0.71 -1.41 -21.13
C PHE A 309 -1.97 -0.56 -21.18
N CYS A 310 -3.07 -1.12 -20.69
CA CYS A 310 -4.36 -0.47 -20.54
C CYS A 310 -4.24 0.80 -19.67
N GLY A 311 -4.69 1.94 -20.20
CA GLY A 311 -4.65 3.24 -19.55
C GLY A 311 -3.38 4.05 -19.81
N THR A 312 -2.39 3.50 -20.51
CA THR A 312 -1.23 4.28 -21.00
C THR A 312 -1.62 5.13 -22.21
N LEU A 313 -0.87 6.20 -22.47
CA LEU A 313 -1.08 7.08 -23.62
C LEU A 313 0.03 6.85 -24.64
N ILE A 314 -0.31 6.35 -25.82
CA ILE A 314 0.62 6.36 -26.96
C ILE A 314 0.74 7.81 -27.41
N LEU A 315 1.96 8.34 -27.38
CA LEU A 315 2.28 9.70 -27.83
C LEU A 315 2.60 9.74 -29.32
N GLN A 316 3.22 8.67 -29.82
CA GLN A 316 3.60 8.55 -31.23
C GLN A 316 3.74 7.08 -31.61
N ALA A 317 3.29 6.70 -32.80
CA ALA A 317 3.52 5.37 -33.39
C ALA A 317 4.19 5.52 -34.76
N ARG A 318 5.21 4.69 -35.03
CA ARG A 318 6.00 4.72 -36.28
C ARG A 318 6.06 3.34 -36.92
N ALA A 319 5.65 3.27 -38.19
CA ALA A 319 5.75 2.06 -39.00
C ALA A 319 7.08 2.07 -39.77
N PHE A 320 7.88 1.02 -39.59
CA PHE A 320 9.12 0.79 -40.35
C PHE A 320 9.04 -0.43 -41.27
N VAL A 321 7.95 -1.20 -41.18
CA VAL A 321 7.64 -2.37 -42.03
C VAL A 321 6.15 -2.34 -42.29
N GLY A 322 5.77 -2.25 -43.56
CA GLY A 322 4.37 -2.11 -43.95
C GLY A 322 3.78 -0.72 -43.65
N PRO A 323 2.51 -0.49 -44.02
CA PRO A 323 1.85 0.81 -43.86
C PRO A 323 1.41 1.12 -42.42
N HIS A 324 1.34 0.11 -41.54
CA HIS A 324 0.66 0.21 -40.25
C HIS A 324 1.49 -0.31 -39.08
N VAL A 325 1.25 0.26 -37.89
CA VAL A 325 1.78 -0.25 -36.61
C VAL A 325 0.73 -1.19 -36.01
N LEU A 326 1.11 -2.43 -35.73
CA LEU A 326 0.18 -3.49 -35.34
C LEU A 326 0.46 -3.97 -33.91
N ALA A 327 -0.59 -4.14 -33.11
CA ALA A 327 -0.50 -4.70 -31.76
C ALA A 327 -1.62 -5.72 -31.50
N VAL A 328 -1.29 -6.89 -30.95
CA VAL A 328 -2.26 -7.96 -30.67
C VAL A 328 -2.71 -7.91 -29.22
N VAL A 329 -4.02 -7.93 -28.97
CA VAL A 329 -4.60 -7.90 -27.62
C VAL A 329 -4.23 -9.17 -26.86
N THR A 330 -3.73 -9.01 -25.64
CA THR A 330 -3.31 -10.13 -24.77
C THR A 330 -4.20 -10.27 -23.54
N GLN A 331 -4.60 -9.17 -22.91
CA GLN A 331 -5.49 -9.19 -21.74
C GLN A 331 -6.51 -8.04 -21.81
N THR A 332 -7.71 -8.29 -21.27
CA THR A 332 -8.83 -7.35 -21.28
C THR A 332 -9.48 -7.23 -19.89
N GLY A 333 -10.17 -6.11 -19.64
CA GLY A 333 -10.94 -5.86 -18.42
C GLY A 333 -10.11 -5.95 -17.13
N PHE A 334 -10.65 -6.64 -16.12
CA PHE A 334 -10.00 -6.85 -14.81
C PHE A 334 -8.74 -7.72 -14.84
N CYS A 335 -8.46 -8.39 -15.97
CA CYS A 335 -7.24 -9.18 -16.16
C CYS A 335 -6.04 -8.32 -16.56
N THR A 336 -6.25 -7.11 -17.08
CA THR A 336 -5.17 -6.16 -17.40
C THR A 336 -4.42 -5.69 -16.16
N ALA A 337 -3.22 -5.13 -16.34
CA ALA A 337 -2.45 -4.52 -15.27
C ALA A 337 -3.25 -3.43 -14.51
N LYS A 338 -3.91 -2.51 -15.25
CA LYS A 338 -4.79 -1.48 -14.65
C LYS A 338 -6.00 -2.11 -13.94
N GLY A 339 -6.62 -3.13 -14.53
CA GLY A 339 -7.72 -3.89 -13.93
C GLY A 339 -7.34 -4.56 -12.60
N GLY A 340 -6.14 -5.14 -12.52
CA GLY A 340 -5.59 -5.72 -11.29
C GLY A 340 -5.41 -4.69 -10.17
N LEU A 341 -4.93 -3.49 -10.50
CA LEU A 341 -4.82 -2.37 -9.56
C LEU A 341 -6.20 -1.92 -9.05
N VAL A 342 -7.18 -1.75 -9.94
CA VAL A 342 -8.54 -1.34 -9.57
C VAL A 342 -9.25 -2.40 -8.72
N SER A 343 -9.17 -3.69 -9.08
CA SER A 343 -9.72 -4.79 -8.29
C SER A 343 -9.20 -4.78 -6.85
N SER A 344 -7.92 -4.44 -6.70
CA SER A 344 -7.23 -4.32 -5.40
C SER A 344 -7.69 -3.14 -4.55
N ILE A 345 -8.10 -2.02 -5.18
CA ILE A 345 -8.70 -0.87 -4.51
C ILE A 345 -10.12 -1.18 -4.05
N LEU A 346 -10.89 -1.90 -4.87
CA LEU A 346 -12.27 -2.28 -4.57
C LEU A 346 -12.36 -3.36 -3.47
N HIS A 347 -11.37 -4.24 -3.40
CA HIS A 347 -11.33 -5.36 -2.44
C HIS A 347 -10.04 -5.32 -1.60
N PRO A 348 -9.90 -4.35 -0.67
CA PRO A 348 -8.70 -4.21 0.14
C PRO A 348 -8.56 -5.36 1.15
N ARG A 349 -7.31 -5.70 1.50
CA ARG A 349 -7.03 -6.68 2.56
C ARG A 349 -7.60 -6.21 3.91
N PRO A 350 -8.28 -7.09 4.67
CA PRO A 350 -8.88 -6.72 5.95
C PRO A 350 -7.81 -6.32 6.98
N ILE A 351 -8.05 -5.20 7.67
CA ILE A 351 -7.13 -4.68 8.70
C ILE A 351 -7.36 -5.44 10.02
N ASN A 352 -6.45 -6.35 10.36
CA ASN A 352 -6.48 -7.10 11.62
C ASN A 352 -5.90 -6.32 12.82
N PHE A 353 -6.45 -5.14 13.12
CA PHE A 353 -5.97 -4.33 14.24
C PHE A 353 -6.62 -4.70 15.58
N LYS A 354 -5.78 -5.05 16.56
CA LYS A 354 -6.21 -5.49 17.90
C LYS A 354 -7.14 -4.51 18.60
N PHE A 355 -6.94 -3.21 18.44
CA PHE A 355 -7.75 -2.16 19.07
C PHE A 355 -9.25 -2.35 18.81
N TYR A 356 -9.68 -2.47 17.55
CA TYR A 356 -11.10 -2.60 17.19
C TYR A 356 -11.70 -3.90 17.76
N LYS A 357 -10.99 -5.03 17.64
CA LYS A 357 -11.43 -6.31 18.21
C LYS A 357 -11.56 -6.24 19.74
N HIS A 358 -10.64 -5.57 20.43
CA HIS A 358 -10.72 -5.37 21.87
C HIS A 358 -11.82 -4.38 22.27
N SER A 359 -12.13 -3.38 21.43
CA SER A 359 -13.25 -2.46 21.64
C SER A 359 -14.57 -3.22 21.71
N MET A 360 -14.82 -4.15 20.77
CA MET A 360 -16.02 -4.98 20.80
C MET A 360 -16.09 -5.88 22.04
N LYS A 361 -14.97 -6.48 22.45
CA LYS A 361 -14.90 -7.27 23.69
C LYS A 361 -15.17 -6.41 24.93
N PHE A 362 -14.75 -5.14 24.92
CA PHE A 362 -15.01 -4.23 26.03
C PHE A 362 -16.49 -3.82 26.08
N VAL A 363 -17.12 -3.53 24.94
CA VAL A 363 -18.57 -3.30 24.87
C VAL A 363 -19.33 -4.50 25.44
N ALA A 364 -18.94 -5.73 25.08
CA ALA A 364 -19.53 -6.93 25.68
C ALA A 364 -19.33 -7.02 27.20
N ALA A 365 -18.17 -6.60 27.72
CA ALA A 365 -17.93 -6.54 29.17
C ALA A 365 -18.81 -5.49 29.86
N LEU A 366 -19.05 -4.33 29.23
CA LEU A 366 -20.00 -3.34 29.71
C LEU A 366 -21.43 -3.88 29.72
N SER A 367 -21.83 -4.70 28.74
CA SER A 367 -23.15 -5.36 28.74
C SER A 367 -23.35 -6.29 29.94
N VAL A 368 -22.30 -6.97 30.41
CA VAL A 368 -22.37 -7.78 31.64
C VAL A 368 -22.61 -6.90 32.86
N LEU A 369 -21.94 -5.75 32.95
CA LEU A 369 -22.16 -4.80 34.03
C LEU A 369 -23.57 -4.19 33.97
N ALA A 370 -24.07 -3.86 32.77
CA ALA A 370 -25.43 -3.41 32.55
C ALA A 370 -26.44 -4.44 33.08
N LEU A 371 -26.24 -5.73 32.75
CA LEU A 371 -27.11 -6.81 33.24
C LEU A 371 -27.14 -6.88 34.77
N LEU A 372 -25.99 -6.78 35.44
CA LEU A 372 -25.92 -6.74 36.91
C LEU A 372 -26.67 -5.52 37.48
N GLY A 373 -26.50 -4.35 36.87
CA GLY A 373 -27.24 -3.14 37.21
C GLY A 373 -28.75 -3.30 37.03
N THR A 374 -29.17 -3.90 35.93
CA THR A 374 -30.57 -4.14 35.61
C THR A 374 -31.20 -5.10 36.61
N ILE A 375 -30.52 -6.19 36.99
CA ILE A 375 -31.00 -7.12 38.03
C ILE A 375 -31.17 -6.40 39.37
N TYR A 376 -30.19 -5.58 39.77
CA TYR A 376 -30.28 -4.78 40.99
C TYR A 376 -31.44 -3.77 40.94
N SER A 377 -31.61 -3.08 39.82
CA SER A 377 -32.70 -2.12 39.61
C SER A 377 -34.07 -2.80 39.69
N ILE A 378 -34.24 -3.96 39.02
CA ILE A 378 -35.50 -4.74 39.09
C ILE A 378 -35.82 -5.12 40.53
N PHE A 379 -34.83 -5.58 41.30
CA PHE A 379 -35.02 -5.92 42.71
C PHE A 379 -35.49 -4.72 43.55
N ILE A 380 -34.87 -3.55 43.36
CA ILE A 380 -35.24 -2.33 44.09
C ILE A 380 -36.62 -1.80 43.66
N LEU A 381 -36.89 -1.73 42.36
CA LEU A 381 -38.16 -1.22 41.85
C LEU A 381 -39.32 -2.14 42.25
N HIS A 382 -39.10 -3.46 42.27
CA HIS A 382 -40.07 -4.42 42.80
C HIS A 382 -40.32 -4.20 44.30
N ARG A 383 -39.25 -4.02 45.10
CA ARG A 383 -39.37 -3.67 46.53
C ARG A 383 -40.14 -2.37 46.76
N ASN A 384 -39.99 -1.41 45.86
CA ASN A 384 -40.67 -0.11 45.91
C ASN A 384 -42.12 -0.15 45.36
N ARG A 385 -42.64 -1.32 44.97
CA ARG A 385 -44.01 -1.53 44.45
C ARG A 385 -44.35 -0.72 43.19
N VAL A 386 -43.37 -0.52 42.31
CA VAL A 386 -43.54 0.09 40.98
C VAL A 386 -44.28 -0.90 40.05
N PRO A 387 -45.16 -0.44 39.13
CA PRO A 387 -45.88 -1.33 38.23
C PRO A 387 -44.95 -2.03 37.22
N LEU A 388 -45.34 -3.25 36.79
CA LEU A 388 -44.47 -4.14 36.00
C LEU A 388 -44.04 -3.56 34.64
N ASN A 389 -44.91 -2.80 33.98
CA ASN A 389 -44.61 -2.12 32.72
C ASN A 389 -43.46 -1.12 32.88
N GLU A 390 -43.50 -0.28 33.93
CA GLU A 390 -42.44 0.69 34.23
C GLU A 390 -41.13 0.00 34.64
N ILE A 391 -41.21 -1.10 35.38
CA ILE A 391 -40.02 -1.90 35.75
C ILE A 391 -39.29 -2.39 34.50
N VAL A 392 -40.03 -2.93 33.52
CA VAL A 392 -39.44 -3.46 32.28
C VAL A 392 -38.80 -2.34 31.44
N ILE A 393 -39.50 -1.21 31.28
CA ILE A 393 -38.99 -0.07 30.50
C ILE A 393 -37.71 0.48 31.13
N ARG A 394 -37.72 0.76 32.44
CA ARG A 394 -36.54 1.29 33.17
C ARG A 394 -35.37 0.31 33.23
N ALA A 395 -35.66 -0.99 33.29
CA ALA A 395 -34.66 -2.04 33.26
C ALA A 395 -33.90 -2.08 31.92
N LEU A 396 -34.63 -1.91 30.82
CA LEU A 396 -34.07 -1.85 29.46
C LEU A 396 -33.38 -0.51 29.19
N ASP A 397 -33.91 0.61 29.71
CA ASP A 397 -33.30 1.94 29.58
C ASP A 397 -31.88 1.96 30.17
N LEU A 398 -31.68 1.31 31.32
CA LEU A 398 -30.37 1.19 31.97
C LEU A 398 -29.31 0.50 31.07
N VAL A 399 -29.74 -0.40 30.19
CA VAL A 399 -28.85 -1.03 29.20
C VAL A 399 -28.38 -0.01 28.16
N THR A 400 -29.26 0.91 27.76
CA THR A 400 -28.94 1.99 26.80
C THR A 400 -27.99 3.03 27.39
N VAL A 401 -28.11 3.33 28.69
CA VAL A 401 -27.21 4.27 29.40
C VAL A 401 -25.77 3.73 29.48
N VAL A 402 -25.57 2.42 29.66
CA VAL A 402 -24.24 1.83 29.83
C VAL A 402 -23.44 1.79 28.52
N VAL A 403 -24.11 1.59 27.38
CA VAL A 403 -23.47 1.46 26.06
C VAL A 403 -23.53 2.81 25.33
N PRO A 404 -22.44 3.61 25.32
CA PRO A 404 -22.48 4.96 24.80
C PRO A 404 -22.78 4.99 23.29
N PRO A 405 -23.89 5.61 22.86
CA PRO A 405 -24.30 5.65 21.46
C PRO A 405 -23.45 6.60 20.63
N ALA A 406 -22.42 7.26 21.17
CA ALA A 406 -21.49 8.11 20.41
C ALA A 406 -20.10 7.47 20.21
N LEU A 407 -19.87 6.26 20.75
CA LEU A 407 -18.52 5.68 20.83
C LEU A 407 -17.85 5.44 19.46
N PRO A 408 -18.49 4.82 18.45
CA PRO A 408 -17.90 4.65 17.12
C PRO A 408 -17.65 5.97 16.39
N ALA A 409 -18.59 6.92 16.52
CA ALA A 409 -18.47 8.25 15.91
C ALA A 409 -17.26 9.01 16.50
N ALA A 410 -17.11 9.00 17.82
CA ALA A 410 -16.00 9.68 18.51
C ALA A 410 -14.61 9.11 18.13
N MET A 411 -14.52 7.78 17.94
CA MET A 411 -13.29 7.15 17.44
C MET A 411 -12.95 7.58 16.01
N THR A 412 -13.96 7.79 15.16
CA THR A 412 -13.78 8.25 13.77
C THR A 412 -13.35 9.72 13.69
N VAL A 413 -13.88 10.58 14.56
CA VAL A 413 -13.50 12.01 14.63
C VAL A 413 -11.99 12.17 14.88
N CYS A 414 -11.38 11.29 15.68
CA CYS A 414 -9.93 11.29 15.94
C CYS A 414 -9.11 11.13 14.65
N THR A 415 -9.43 10.11 13.84
CA THR A 415 -8.69 9.82 12.61
C THR A 415 -8.96 10.86 11.52
N LEU A 416 -10.16 11.46 11.49
CA LEU A 416 -10.49 12.56 10.57
C LEU A 416 -9.65 13.81 10.84
N TYR A 417 -9.46 14.21 12.10
CA TYR A 417 -8.57 15.32 12.43
C TYR A 417 -7.11 15.02 12.07
N ALA A 418 -6.64 13.80 12.32
CA ALA A 418 -5.30 13.38 11.90
C ALA A 418 -5.13 13.39 10.37
N GLN A 419 -6.13 12.91 9.63
CA GLN A 419 -6.15 12.94 8.17
C GLN A 419 -6.12 14.38 7.63
N SER A 420 -6.90 15.29 8.23
CA SER A 420 -6.91 16.71 7.87
C SER A 420 -5.55 17.36 8.09
N ARG A 421 -4.87 17.07 9.21
CA ARG A 421 -3.52 17.59 9.48
C ARG A 421 -2.47 17.02 8.52
N LEU A 422 -2.51 15.72 8.22
CA LEU A 422 -1.63 15.11 7.21
C LEU A 422 -1.85 15.74 5.83
N ARG A 423 -3.11 15.98 5.45
CA ARG A 423 -3.46 16.65 4.19
C ARG A 423 -2.89 18.06 4.12
N SER A 424 -2.90 18.82 5.22
CA SER A 424 -2.28 20.15 5.28
C SER A 424 -0.75 20.12 5.13
N GLN A 425 -0.11 18.97 5.36
CA GLN A 425 1.33 18.73 5.14
C GLN A 425 1.60 18.09 3.77
N GLY A 426 0.61 18.04 2.87
CA GLY A 426 0.78 17.44 1.54
C GLY A 426 0.78 15.91 1.53
N ILE A 427 0.33 15.25 2.60
CA ILE A 427 0.22 13.79 2.70
C ILE A 427 -1.25 13.38 2.69
N PHE A 428 -1.67 12.70 1.64
CA PHE A 428 -3.05 12.23 1.44
C PHE A 428 -3.19 10.82 1.97
N CYS A 429 -4.29 10.52 2.66
CA CYS A 429 -4.60 9.19 3.16
C CYS A 429 -5.95 8.73 2.63
N ILE A 430 -6.00 7.58 1.98
CA ILE A 430 -7.22 7.02 1.38
C ILE A 430 -8.01 6.19 2.40
N HIS A 431 -7.30 5.49 3.30
CA HIS A 431 -7.89 4.67 4.36
C HIS A 431 -7.55 5.20 5.77
N PRO A 432 -8.39 6.07 6.37
CA PRO A 432 -8.13 6.69 7.68
C PRO A 432 -7.77 5.73 8.82
N PRO A 433 -8.34 4.51 8.95
CA PRO A 433 -7.94 3.57 10.00
C PRO A 433 -6.45 3.19 9.96
N ARG A 434 -5.79 3.24 8.79
CA ARG A 434 -4.36 2.95 8.67
C ARG A 434 -3.46 4.01 9.31
N ILE A 435 -3.98 5.21 9.60
CA ILE A 435 -3.26 6.25 10.37
C ILE A 435 -2.88 5.70 11.76
N ASN A 436 -3.79 5.01 12.42
CA ASN A 436 -3.54 4.40 13.74
C ASN A 436 -2.50 3.28 13.69
N LEU A 437 -2.38 2.56 12.56
CA LEU A 437 -1.32 1.57 12.33
C LEU A 437 0.05 2.23 12.18
N GLY A 438 0.13 3.43 11.59
CA GLY A 438 1.35 4.24 11.52
C GLY A 438 2.02 4.43 12.89
N GLY A 439 1.22 4.54 13.96
CA GLY A 439 1.74 4.64 15.33
C GLY A 439 2.40 3.36 15.88
N LYS A 440 2.26 2.23 15.20
CA LYS A 440 2.80 0.92 15.57
C LYS A 440 4.00 0.47 14.76
N LEU A 441 4.37 1.22 13.73
CA LEU A 441 5.49 0.90 12.86
C LEU A 441 6.75 0.58 13.67
N ARG A 442 7.38 -0.53 13.29
CA ARG A 442 8.63 -1.03 13.89
C ARG A 442 9.76 -1.10 12.88
N LEU A 443 9.41 -1.30 11.63
CA LEU A 443 10.32 -1.48 10.52
C LEU A 443 9.76 -0.70 9.34
N VAL A 444 10.61 0.03 8.63
CA VAL A 444 10.27 0.68 7.37
C VAL A 444 11.25 0.20 6.31
N CYS A 445 10.72 -0.39 5.25
CA CYS A 445 11.44 -0.68 4.02
C CYS A 445 11.46 0.57 3.15
N PHE A 446 12.61 0.88 2.57
CA PHE A 446 12.81 2.01 1.66
C PHE A 446 13.33 1.48 0.32
N ASP A 447 12.71 1.90 -0.78
CA ASP A 447 13.40 1.86 -2.07
C ASP A 447 14.57 2.85 -2.07
N LYS A 448 15.53 2.69 -2.98
CA LYS A 448 16.74 3.50 -3.05
C LYS A 448 16.65 4.56 -4.14
N THR A 449 16.33 4.18 -5.38
CA THR A 449 16.32 5.11 -6.53
C THR A 449 15.08 5.96 -6.42
N GLY A 450 15.19 7.28 -6.58
CA GLY A 450 14.07 8.23 -6.45
C GLY A 450 13.41 8.34 -5.06
N THR A 451 13.68 7.40 -4.15
CA THR A 451 13.25 7.46 -2.75
C THR A 451 14.34 8.01 -1.82
N LEU A 452 15.49 7.33 -1.70
CA LEU A 452 16.63 7.77 -0.85
C LEU A 452 17.60 8.67 -1.62
N THR A 453 17.68 8.46 -2.93
CA THR A 453 18.54 9.18 -3.87
C THR A 453 17.71 10.04 -4.81
N GLU A 454 18.33 11.03 -5.44
CA GLU A 454 17.68 11.92 -6.40
C GLU A 454 17.23 11.17 -7.68
N ASP A 455 16.25 11.75 -8.37
CA ASP A 455 15.74 11.24 -9.65
C ASP A 455 16.71 11.59 -10.78
N GLY A 456 17.80 10.83 -10.90
CA GLY A 456 18.77 11.04 -11.97
C GLY A 456 20.15 10.44 -11.68
N LEU A 457 20.91 10.23 -12.75
CA LEU A 457 22.31 9.86 -12.69
C LEU A 457 23.11 11.00 -13.32
N ASP A 458 24.15 11.44 -12.64
CA ASP A 458 25.03 12.47 -13.20
C ASP A 458 26.33 11.84 -13.70
N VAL A 459 26.79 12.27 -14.87
CA VAL A 459 27.99 11.71 -15.50
C VAL A 459 29.20 12.32 -14.80
N MET A 460 29.98 11.47 -14.11
CA MET A 460 31.22 11.89 -13.47
C MET A 460 32.35 11.95 -14.51
N GLY A 461 32.34 11.01 -15.46
CA GLY A 461 33.27 10.97 -16.56
C GLY A 461 33.34 9.59 -17.20
N VAL A 462 34.29 9.43 -18.11
CA VAL A 462 34.55 8.18 -18.82
C VAL A 462 36.01 7.79 -18.59
N VAL A 463 36.26 6.51 -18.35
CA VAL A 463 37.60 5.92 -18.23
C VAL A 463 37.91 5.20 -19.54
N PRO A 464 38.73 5.78 -20.43
CA PRO A 464 39.03 5.18 -21.71
C PRO A 464 39.99 3.98 -21.56
N LEU A 465 39.90 3.03 -22.48
CA LEU A 465 40.83 1.93 -22.58
C LEU A 465 41.69 2.05 -23.85
N LYS A 466 43.02 1.99 -23.72
CA LYS A 466 43.95 1.96 -24.85
C LYS A 466 44.86 0.73 -24.74
N GLY A 467 44.68 -0.22 -25.65
CA GLY A 467 45.35 -1.52 -25.55
C GLY A 467 44.82 -2.32 -24.36
N GLN A 468 45.69 -2.64 -23.40
CA GLN A 468 45.33 -3.30 -22.14
C GLN A 468 45.47 -2.38 -20.91
N GLU A 469 45.61 -1.07 -21.10
CA GLU A 469 45.73 -0.12 -20.00
C GLU A 469 44.57 0.89 -19.98
N PHE A 470 44.01 1.10 -18.79
CA PHE A 470 43.03 2.14 -18.55
C PHE A 470 43.71 3.50 -18.41
N LEU A 471 43.20 4.48 -19.13
CA LEU A 471 43.64 5.86 -19.05
C LEU A 471 42.95 6.59 -17.88
N PRO A 472 43.48 7.75 -17.45
CA PRO A 472 42.81 8.59 -16.47
C PRO A 472 41.37 8.95 -16.88
N LEU A 473 40.50 9.11 -15.88
CA LEU A 473 39.11 9.51 -16.11
C LEU A 473 39.06 10.90 -16.79
N VAL A 474 38.30 10.96 -17.88
CA VAL A 474 37.96 12.19 -18.60
C VAL A 474 36.61 12.69 -18.07
N PRO A 475 36.56 13.85 -17.36
CA PRO A 475 35.32 14.33 -16.74
C PRO A 475 34.25 14.74 -17.75
N GLU A 476 34.68 15.29 -18.90
CA GLU A 476 33.79 15.80 -19.94
C GLU A 476 33.92 14.97 -21.23
N PRO A 477 32.99 14.04 -21.51
CA PRO A 477 33.07 13.14 -22.66
C PRO A 477 33.13 13.85 -24.03
N ARG A 478 32.63 15.07 -24.16
CA ARG A 478 32.75 15.92 -25.35
C ARG A 478 34.20 16.20 -25.79
N HIS A 479 35.16 16.09 -24.89
CA HIS A 479 36.59 16.28 -25.17
C HIS A 479 37.31 14.99 -25.60
N LEU A 480 36.59 13.86 -25.71
CA LEU A 480 37.17 12.62 -26.21
C LEU A 480 37.49 12.76 -27.71
N PRO A 481 38.61 12.17 -28.19
CA PRO A 481 38.92 12.15 -29.61
C PRO A 481 37.86 11.36 -30.39
N MET A 482 37.69 11.70 -31.66
CA MET A 482 36.78 10.95 -32.55
C MET A 482 37.25 9.50 -32.66
N GLY A 483 36.42 8.57 -32.22
CA GLY A 483 36.76 7.15 -32.18
C GLY A 483 35.63 6.28 -31.63
N PRO A 484 35.87 4.97 -31.48
CA PRO A 484 34.84 4.01 -31.08
C PRO A 484 34.18 4.33 -29.74
N LEU A 485 34.93 4.85 -28.77
CA LEU A 485 34.39 5.17 -27.44
C LEU A 485 33.39 6.34 -27.47
N LEU A 486 33.71 7.42 -28.19
CA LEU A 486 32.80 8.56 -28.35
C LEU A 486 31.56 8.16 -29.15
N ARG A 487 31.73 7.37 -30.23
CA ARG A 487 30.60 6.82 -30.99
C ARG A 487 29.72 5.92 -30.15
N ALA A 488 30.29 5.07 -29.28
CA ALA A 488 29.53 4.23 -28.36
C ALA A 488 28.67 5.08 -27.41
N LEU A 489 29.23 6.14 -26.82
CA LEU A 489 28.51 7.05 -25.93
C LEU A 489 27.41 7.84 -26.65
N ALA A 490 27.68 8.26 -27.89
CA ALA A 490 26.74 9.05 -28.67
C ALA A 490 25.60 8.21 -29.27
N THR A 491 25.81 6.93 -29.60
CA THR A 491 24.85 6.14 -30.39
C THR A 491 24.19 4.99 -29.64
N CYS A 492 24.81 4.45 -28.59
CA CYS A 492 24.30 3.29 -27.87
C CYS A 492 23.20 3.71 -26.89
N HIS A 493 22.05 4.15 -27.39
CA HIS A 493 20.91 4.60 -26.57
C HIS A 493 19.56 4.25 -27.21
N THR A 494 18.48 4.39 -26.44
CA THR A 494 17.10 4.26 -26.93
C THR A 494 16.31 5.57 -26.88
N LEU A 495 16.99 6.71 -26.84
CA LEU A 495 16.35 8.03 -26.98
C LEU A 495 15.59 8.14 -28.31
N SER A 496 14.46 8.85 -28.28
CA SER A 496 13.64 9.21 -29.42
C SER A 496 13.26 10.69 -29.33
N TRP A 497 12.89 11.29 -30.46
CA TRP A 497 12.51 12.70 -30.57
C TRP A 497 10.98 12.85 -30.54
N LEU A 498 10.48 13.63 -29.58
CA LEU A 498 9.06 13.94 -29.43
C LEU A 498 8.88 15.46 -29.27
N GLN A 499 8.16 16.09 -30.21
CA GLN A 499 7.80 17.52 -30.15
C GLN A 499 8.97 18.43 -29.76
N ASP A 500 10.10 18.36 -30.48
CA ASP A 500 11.30 19.15 -30.22
C ASP A 500 12.08 18.85 -28.92
N THR A 501 11.80 17.73 -28.28
CA THR A 501 12.54 17.29 -27.09
C THR A 501 13.04 15.84 -27.22
N PRO A 502 14.30 15.55 -26.82
CA PRO A 502 14.78 14.18 -26.71
C PRO A 502 14.15 13.51 -25.49
N VAL A 503 13.58 12.33 -25.69
CA VAL A 503 12.85 11.57 -24.69
C VAL A 503 13.40 10.15 -24.61
N GLY A 504 13.58 9.64 -23.39
CA GLY A 504 13.98 8.26 -23.13
C GLY A 504 14.58 8.10 -21.74
N ASP A 505 15.35 7.02 -21.53
CA ASP A 505 15.94 6.73 -20.22
C ASP A 505 16.83 7.89 -19.72
N PRO A 506 16.69 8.35 -18.47
CA PRO A 506 17.50 9.45 -17.93
C PRO A 506 19.01 9.20 -17.97
N MET A 507 19.46 7.94 -17.85
CA MET A 507 20.86 7.57 -18.00
C MET A 507 21.33 7.84 -19.43
N ASP A 508 20.54 7.41 -20.41
CA ASP A 508 20.82 7.58 -21.83
C ASP A 508 20.86 9.06 -22.20
N LEU A 509 19.90 9.83 -21.68
CA LEU A 509 19.81 11.27 -21.89
C LEU A 509 21.09 11.95 -21.38
N LYS A 510 21.48 11.69 -20.13
CA LYS A 510 22.68 12.27 -19.51
C LYS A 510 23.96 11.82 -20.20
N MET A 511 24.03 10.57 -20.64
CA MET A 511 25.14 10.05 -21.42
C MET A 511 25.29 10.81 -22.74
N VAL A 512 24.22 10.96 -23.53
CA VAL A 512 24.27 11.67 -24.82
C VAL A 512 24.54 13.16 -24.62
N GLU A 513 23.87 13.82 -23.68
CA GLU A 513 24.11 15.23 -23.31
C GLU A 513 25.57 15.51 -22.96
N SER A 514 26.23 14.56 -22.28
CA SER A 514 27.65 14.68 -21.90
C SER A 514 28.60 14.71 -23.11
N THR A 515 28.19 14.14 -24.25
CA THR A 515 28.96 14.12 -25.50
C THR A 515 28.74 15.38 -26.36
N GLY A 516 27.62 16.08 -26.18
CA GLY A 516 27.21 17.21 -27.03
C GLY A 516 26.65 16.84 -28.40
N TRP A 517 26.47 15.54 -28.69
CA TRP A 517 25.83 15.08 -29.92
C TRP A 517 24.31 15.24 -29.85
N VAL A 518 23.68 15.46 -31.02
CA VAL A 518 22.24 15.68 -31.13
C VAL A 518 21.61 14.60 -31.99
N LEU A 519 20.48 14.07 -31.53
CA LEU A 519 19.66 13.09 -32.24
C LEU A 519 18.71 13.80 -33.22
N GLU A 520 18.67 13.34 -34.48
CA GLU A 520 17.66 13.71 -35.46
C GLU A 520 16.92 12.46 -35.97
N GLU A 521 15.59 12.54 -36.05
CA GLU A 521 14.69 11.49 -36.54
C GLU A 521 13.71 12.07 -37.58
N GLY A 522 13.53 11.42 -38.73
CA GLY A 522 12.55 11.84 -39.76
C GLY A 522 13.01 11.64 -41.20
N PRO A 523 12.17 11.94 -42.21
CA PRO A 523 12.47 11.71 -43.64
C PRO A 523 13.63 12.56 -44.17
N SER A 524 14.03 13.61 -43.45
CA SER A 524 15.24 14.40 -43.73
C SER A 524 16.55 13.68 -43.33
N ALA A 525 16.48 12.62 -42.52
CA ALA A 525 17.62 11.79 -42.13
C ALA A 525 17.98 10.72 -43.18
N ASP A 526 17.05 10.40 -44.08
CA ASP A 526 17.22 9.39 -45.13
C ASP A 526 18.12 9.84 -46.31
N MET A 527 18.44 11.14 -46.40
CA MET A 527 19.08 11.72 -47.59
C MET A 527 20.60 11.51 -47.70
N GLU A 528 21.33 11.22 -46.61
CA GLU A 528 22.81 11.21 -46.64
C GLU A 528 23.44 9.83 -46.88
N LEU A 529 22.79 8.72 -46.49
CA LEU A 529 23.31 7.35 -46.66
C LEU A 529 22.64 6.58 -47.81
N GLY A 530 21.64 7.18 -48.48
CA GLY A 530 20.90 6.56 -49.59
C GLY A 530 20.07 5.32 -49.21
N THR A 531 19.86 5.08 -47.92
CA THR A 531 19.13 3.93 -47.36
C THR A 531 18.29 4.37 -46.16
N GLN A 532 17.17 3.69 -45.89
CA GLN A 532 16.36 3.94 -44.70
C GLN A 532 17.17 3.64 -43.42
N VAL A 533 17.13 4.55 -42.45
CA VAL A 533 17.82 4.40 -41.16
C VAL A 533 16.86 4.65 -40.01
N LEU A 534 17.14 4.12 -38.82
CA LEU A 534 16.26 4.31 -37.65
C LEU A 534 16.39 5.73 -37.06
N ALA A 535 17.61 6.26 -37.02
CA ALA A 535 17.90 7.64 -36.59
C ALA A 535 19.33 8.05 -36.98
N VAL A 536 19.62 9.36 -36.95
CA VAL A 536 20.95 9.91 -37.22
C VAL A 536 21.42 10.73 -36.03
N MET A 537 22.65 10.47 -35.58
CA MET A 537 23.34 11.26 -34.56
C MET A 537 24.27 12.25 -35.24
N LYS A 538 24.02 13.54 -35.04
CA LYS A 538 24.86 14.63 -35.55
C LYS A 538 25.84 15.12 -34.48
N PRO A 539 27.10 15.38 -34.86
CA PRO A 539 28.08 15.95 -33.96
C PRO A 539 27.80 17.44 -33.68
N PRO A 540 28.32 17.99 -32.56
CA PRO A 540 28.16 19.41 -32.23
C PRO A 540 28.83 20.31 -33.28
N LEU A 541 28.19 21.44 -33.58
CA LEU A 541 28.77 22.52 -34.38
C LEU A 541 29.96 23.12 -33.60
N ARG A 542 31.20 22.81 -34.01
CA ARG A 542 32.41 23.40 -33.38
C ARG A 542 32.50 24.89 -33.69
N GLU A 543 32.79 25.71 -32.67
CA GLU A 543 33.29 27.07 -32.86
C GLU A 543 34.70 27.02 -33.51
N PRO A 544 35.01 27.90 -34.48
CA PRO A 544 36.15 27.75 -35.40
C PRO A 544 37.53 28.15 -34.81
N HIS A 545 37.87 27.72 -33.58
CA HIS A 545 39.05 28.27 -32.87
C HIS A 545 40.14 27.30 -32.38
N LEU A 546 40.21 26.05 -32.84
CA LEU A 546 41.39 25.20 -32.58
C LEU A 546 41.93 24.56 -33.86
N GLN A 547 43.00 25.16 -34.38
CA GLN A 547 43.80 24.66 -35.50
C GLN A 547 44.61 23.42 -35.08
N GLY A 548 44.45 22.32 -35.82
CA GLY A 548 45.35 21.17 -35.75
C GLY A 548 44.65 19.84 -36.01
N MET A 549 44.65 19.41 -37.27
CA MET A 549 44.34 18.05 -37.78
C MET A 549 43.33 17.22 -36.97
N GLU A 550 42.05 17.31 -37.31
CA GLU A 550 41.10 16.19 -37.20
C GLU A 550 40.00 16.44 -38.26
N GLU A 551 39.67 15.40 -39.04
CA GLU A 551 38.58 15.45 -40.03
C GLU A 551 37.28 15.97 -39.39
N PRO A 552 36.44 16.74 -40.12
CA PRO A 552 35.17 17.20 -39.58
C PRO A 552 34.35 15.99 -39.11
N PRO A 553 33.75 16.05 -37.92
CA PRO A 553 33.02 14.91 -37.38
C PRO A 553 31.84 14.57 -38.31
N VAL A 554 31.75 13.30 -38.68
CA VAL A 554 30.76 12.78 -39.64
C VAL A 554 29.51 12.32 -38.87
N PRO A 555 28.29 12.58 -39.38
CA PRO A 555 27.06 12.03 -38.80
C PRO A 555 27.07 10.50 -38.79
N VAL A 556 26.47 9.91 -37.76
CA VAL A 556 26.42 8.46 -37.55
C VAL A 556 24.97 7.98 -37.56
N SER A 557 24.65 7.05 -38.45
CA SER A 557 23.32 6.49 -38.62
C SER A 557 23.15 5.21 -37.79
N ILE A 558 22.03 5.10 -37.08
CA ILE A 558 21.64 3.91 -36.33
C ILE A 558 20.83 2.99 -37.25
N LEU A 559 21.36 1.80 -37.53
CA LEU A 559 20.73 0.80 -38.39
C LEU A 559 19.85 -0.17 -37.61
N SER A 560 20.28 -0.61 -36.42
CA SER A 560 19.52 -1.54 -35.59
C SER A 560 19.79 -1.29 -34.12
N ARG A 561 18.80 -1.61 -33.27
CA ARG A 561 18.88 -1.46 -31.81
C ARG A 561 18.43 -2.75 -31.16
N PHE A 562 19.27 -3.28 -30.27
CA PHE A 562 18.90 -4.33 -29.32
C PHE A 562 18.75 -3.67 -27.95
N PRO A 563 17.52 -3.34 -27.54
CA PRO A 563 17.29 -2.54 -26.36
C PRO A 563 17.74 -3.26 -25.08
N PHE A 564 17.90 -2.48 -24.01
CA PHE A 564 18.34 -3.00 -22.72
C PHE A 564 17.44 -4.14 -22.23
N SER A 565 18.01 -5.22 -21.71
CA SER A 565 17.24 -6.28 -21.06
C SER A 565 17.69 -6.37 -19.61
N SER A 566 16.74 -6.34 -18.66
CA SER A 566 17.08 -6.46 -17.22
C SER A 566 17.67 -7.84 -16.90
N ALA A 567 17.17 -8.90 -17.54
CA ALA A 567 17.71 -10.24 -17.39
C ALA A 567 19.14 -10.36 -17.95
N LEU A 568 19.42 -9.71 -19.09
CA LEU A 568 20.75 -9.75 -19.74
C LEU A 568 21.70 -8.64 -19.26
N GLN A 569 21.16 -7.63 -18.59
CA GLN A 569 21.80 -6.41 -18.05
C GLN A 569 22.65 -5.62 -19.06
N ARG A 570 22.24 -5.58 -20.33
CA ARG A 570 22.96 -4.89 -21.41
C ARG A 570 22.05 -4.50 -22.56
N MET A 571 22.53 -3.60 -23.41
CA MET A 571 21.95 -3.25 -24.71
C MET A 571 23.02 -3.10 -25.77
N SER A 572 22.62 -3.18 -27.03
CA SER A 572 23.52 -2.97 -28.16
C SER A 572 22.85 -2.21 -29.29
N VAL A 573 23.64 -1.55 -30.11
CA VAL A 573 23.20 -0.85 -31.32
C VAL A 573 24.14 -1.19 -32.46
N VAL A 574 23.64 -1.18 -33.69
CA VAL A 574 24.41 -1.33 -34.92
C VAL A 574 24.35 -0.02 -35.67
N VAL A 575 25.51 0.53 -36.03
CA VAL A 575 25.62 1.85 -36.65
C VAL A 575 26.52 1.82 -37.88
N ALA A 576 26.30 2.77 -38.77
CA ALA A 576 27.13 3.03 -39.94
C ALA A 576 27.24 4.55 -40.16
N TRP A 577 28.26 4.99 -40.88
CA TRP A 577 28.43 6.40 -41.25
C TRP A 577 28.89 6.49 -42.72
N PRO A 578 28.70 7.63 -43.39
CA PRO A 578 29.20 7.85 -44.74
C PRO A 578 30.69 7.49 -44.87
N GLY A 579 31.01 6.55 -45.77
CA GLY A 579 32.38 6.06 -45.99
C GLY A 579 32.85 4.90 -45.11
N ALA A 580 32.02 4.39 -44.19
CA ALA A 580 32.34 3.19 -43.42
C ALA A 580 32.35 1.94 -44.32
N ALA A 581 33.44 1.16 -44.31
CA ALA A 581 33.53 -0.09 -45.08
C ALA A 581 32.62 -1.19 -44.54
N GLN A 582 32.38 -1.20 -43.23
CA GLN A 582 31.56 -2.17 -42.50
C GLN A 582 30.83 -1.47 -41.35
N PRO A 583 29.59 -1.86 -41.02
CA PRO A 583 28.90 -1.40 -39.82
C PRO A 583 29.64 -1.80 -38.54
N GLU A 584 29.47 -1.01 -37.48
CA GLU A 584 29.99 -1.33 -36.15
C GLU A 584 28.84 -1.53 -35.16
N ALA A 585 28.97 -2.57 -34.33
CA ALA A 585 28.13 -2.79 -33.17
C ALA A 585 28.74 -2.13 -31.93
N TYR A 586 27.93 -1.44 -31.15
CA TYR A 586 28.29 -0.89 -29.85
C TYR A 586 27.42 -1.49 -28.76
N VAL A 587 28.03 -1.94 -27.67
CA VAL A 587 27.36 -2.60 -26.55
C VAL A 587 27.64 -1.81 -25.27
N LYS A 588 26.60 -1.58 -24.46
CA LYS A 588 26.74 -1.04 -23.12
C LYS A 588 25.98 -1.87 -22.10
N GLY A 589 26.48 -1.99 -20.88
CA GLY A 589 25.82 -2.77 -19.84
C GLY A 589 26.60 -2.94 -18.56
N SER A 590 26.15 -3.90 -17.76
CA SER A 590 26.82 -4.33 -16.52
C SER A 590 28.28 -4.69 -16.82
N PRO A 591 29.26 -4.11 -16.11
CA PRO A 591 30.67 -4.27 -16.44
C PRO A 591 31.14 -5.72 -16.51
N GLU A 592 30.76 -6.54 -15.54
CA GLU A 592 31.14 -7.97 -15.47
C GLU A 592 30.57 -8.77 -16.65
N LEU A 593 29.31 -8.51 -17.01
CA LEU A 593 28.65 -9.22 -18.11
C LEU A 593 29.19 -8.79 -19.47
N VAL A 594 29.40 -7.49 -19.68
CA VAL A 594 29.99 -7.00 -20.93
C VAL A 594 31.43 -7.49 -21.07
N ALA A 595 32.23 -7.47 -20.00
CA ALA A 595 33.58 -8.02 -20.02
C ALA A 595 33.59 -9.51 -20.35
N GLY A 596 32.63 -10.29 -19.84
CA GLY A 596 32.47 -11.71 -20.16
C GLY A 596 32.11 -12.00 -21.62
N LEU A 597 31.61 -11.01 -22.37
CA LEU A 597 31.31 -11.11 -23.81
C LEU A 597 32.45 -10.55 -24.69
N CYS A 598 33.44 -9.91 -24.07
CA CYS A 598 34.60 -9.38 -24.77
C CYS A 598 35.66 -10.47 -25.00
N ASN A 599 36.49 -10.28 -26.01
CA ASN A 599 37.68 -11.10 -26.23
C ASN A 599 38.61 -10.94 -25.02
N PRO A 600 39.10 -12.04 -24.40
CA PRO A 600 39.93 -11.97 -23.21
C PRO A 600 41.19 -11.11 -23.38
N GLU A 601 41.76 -11.07 -24.58
CA GLU A 601 42.93 -10.26 -24.92
C GLU A 601 42.67 -8.74 -24.87
N THR A 602 41.41 -8.33 -24.94
CA THR A 602 41.00 -6.91 -24.91
C THR A 602 40.64 -6.43 -23.50
N VAL A 603 40.49 -7.34 -22.54
CA VAL A 603 40.11 -7.03 -21.16
C VAL A 603 41.39 -6.96 -20.29
N PRO A 604 41.70 -5.81 -19.67
CA PRO A 604 42.86 -5.68 -18.79
C PRO A 604 42.79 -6.61 -17.59
N THR A 605 43.94 -7.10 -17.13
CA THR A 605 44.04 -7.81 -15.85
C THR A 605 43.64 -6.94 -14.67
N SER A 606 43.79 -5.61 -14.79
CA SER A 606 43.37 -4.61 -13.79
C SER A 606 41.87 -4.29 -13.79
N PHE A 607 41.07 -4.88 -14.69
CA PHE A 607 39.64 -4.58 -14.84
C PHE A 607 38.86 -4.72 -13.53
N ALA A 608 39.00 -5.86 -12.85
CA ALA A 608 38.28 -6.14 -11.61
C ALA A 608 38.65 -5.13 -10.50
N GLN A 609 39.95 -4.81 -10.38
CA GLN A 609 40.44 -3.84 -9.40
C GLN A 609 39.93 -2.42 -9.69
N MET A 610 39.92 -2.01 -10.96
CA MET A 610 39.41 -0.70 -11.36
C MET A 610 37.91 -0.58 -11.15
N LEU A 611 37.13 -1.59 -11.56
CA LEU A 611 35.70 -1.64 -11.29
C LEU A 611 35.41 -1.56 -9.79
N GLN A 612 36.16 -2.31 -8.98
CA GLN A 612 36.04 -2.28 -7.53
C GLN A 612 36.35 -0.90 -6.95
N SER A 613 37.35 -0.18 -7.49
CA SER A 613 37.71 1.17 -6.99
C SER A 613 36.56 2.18 -7.09
N TYR A 614 35.81 2.17 -8.19
CA TYR A 614 34.67 3.08 -8.39
C TYR A 614 33.40 2.58 -7.69
N THR A 615 33.13 1.28 -7.74
CA THR A 615 31.92 0.71 -7.12
C THR A 615 31.99 0.73 -5.59
N ALA A 616 33.18 0.58 -4.99
CA ALA A 616 33.39 0.72 -3.56
C ALA A 616 33.17 2.16 -3.05
N THR A 617 33.39 3.15 -3.92
CA THR A 617 33.04 4.56 -3.63
C THR A 617 31.58 4.91 -3.92
N GLY A 618 30.77 3.94 -4.38
CA GLY A 618 29.32 4.12 -4.59
C GLY A 618 28.94 4.66 -5.97
N TYR A 619 29.87 4.74 -6.92
CA TYR A 619 29.55 5.11 -8.30
C TYR A 619 28.86 3.96 -9.03
N ARG A 620 27.96 4.32 -9.95
CA ARG A 620 27.39 3.41 -10.93
C ARG A 620 28.30 3.37 -12.13
N VAL A 621 28.78 2.18 -12.47
CA VAL A 621 29.73 1.97 -13.57
C VAL A 621 29.05 1.15 -14.67
N VAL A 622 29.20 1.59 -15.92
CA VAL A 622 28.68 0.92 -17.12
C VAL A 622 29.86 0.67 -18.05
N ALA A 623 30.04 -0.58 -18.52
CA ALA A 623 31.08 -0.88 -19.51
C ALA A 623 30.58 -0.65 -20.93
N LEU A 624 31.48 -0.22 -21.79
CA LEU A 624 31.26 0.01 -23.22
C LEU A 624 32.19 -0.89 -24.03
N ALA A 625 31.66 -1.52 -25.07
CA ALA A 625 32.41 -2.40 -25.96
C ALA A 625 31.95 -2.23 -27.42
N SER A 626 32.77 -2.65 -28.38
CA SER A 626 32.43 -2.58 -29.81
C SER A 626 32.89 -3.80 -30.60
N LYS A 627 32.27 -4.00 -31.77
CA LYS A 627 32.65 -5.04 -32.74
C LYS A 627 32.34 -4.60 -34.17
N PRO A 628 33.27 -4.69 -35.13
CA PRO A 628 32.95 -4.52 -36.54
C PRO A 628 32.15 -5.72 -37.05
N LEU A 629 31.14 -5.47 -37.88
CA LEU A 629 30.25 -6.49 -38.44
C LEU A 629 30.49 -6.64 -39.95
N PRO A 630 30.80 -7.84 -40.46
CA PRO A 630 31.09 -8.07 -41.88
C PRO A 630 29.80 -8.18 -42.71
N ILE A 631 28.96 -7.14 -42.67
CA ILE A 631 27.70 -7.04 -43.43
C ILE A 631 27.69 -5.75 -44.26
N ALA A 632 26.78 -5.70 -45.25
CA ALA A 632 26.53 -4.46 -45.96
C ALA A 632 25.91 -3.39 -45.01
N PRO A 633 26.23 -2.10 -45.17
CA PRO A 633 25.65 -1.01 -44.38
C PRO A 633 24.22 -0.70 -44.83
N SER A 634 23.30 -1.66 -44.66
CA SER A 634 21.87 -1.51 -44.96
C SER A 634 21.00 -1.97 -43.79
N LEU A 635 19.82 -1.36 -43.66
CA LEU A 635 18.82 -1.69 -42.64
C LEU A 635 18.33 -3.14 -42.72
N GLU A 636 18.14 -3.64 -43.94
CA GLU A 636 17.67 -5.01 -44.20
C GLU A 636 18.68 -6.04 -43.70
N ALA A 637 19.98 -5.83 -43.97
CA ALA A 637 21.03 -6.71 -43.48
C ALA A 637 21.15 -6.64 -41.95
N ALA A 638 21.03 -5.44 -41.36
CA ALA A 638 21.09 -5.25 -39.92
C ALA A 638 19.90 -5.89 -39.16
N ARG A 639 18.73 -6.05 -39.81
CA ARG A 639 17.55 -6.70 -39.22
C ARG A 639 17.66 -8.21 -39.12
N GLN A 640 18.41 -8.85 -40.01
CA GLN A 640 18.61 -10.31 -39.97
C GLN A 640 19.59 -10.73 -38.86
N LEU A 641 20.27 -9.77 -38.23
CA LEU A 641 21.16 -10.04 -37.12
C LEU A 641 20.38 -10.47 -35.88
N THR A 642 20.80 -11.58 -35.30
CA THR A 642 20.33 -11.97 -33.97
C THR A 642 21.21 -11.35 -32.90
N ARG A 643 20.62 -11.09 -31.73
CA ARG A 643 21.31 -10.49 -30.60
C ARG A 643 22.60 -11.24 -30.22
N ASP A 644 22.58 -12.57 -30.26
CA ASP A 644 23.73 -13.41 -29.91
C ASP A 644 24.91 -13.27 -30.89
N THR A 645 24.66 -12.97 -32.16
CA THR A 645 25.73 -12.72 -33.15
C THR A 645 26.44 -11.40 -32.93
N VAL A 646 25.67 -10.39 -32.49
CA VAL A 646 26.15 -9.03 -32.21
C VAL A 646 26.90 -8.99 -30.88
N GLU A 647 26.39 -9.66 -29.85
CA GLU A 647 26.87 -9.60 -28.47
C GLU A 647 27.92 -10.69 -28.13
N ARG A 648 28.82 -11.02 -29.06
CA ARG A 648 29.90 -12.01 -28.86
C ARG A 648 31.21 -11.52 -29.48
N GLU A 649 32.34 -11.85 -28.85
CA GLU A 649 33.70 -11.51 -29.32
C GLU A 649 33.90 -10.00 -29.45
N LEU A 650 33.43 -9.26 -28.46
CA LEU A 650 33.49 -7.80 -28.42
C LEU A 650 34.89 -7.31 -28.03
N ARG A 651 35.22 -6.06 -28.36
CA ARG A 651 36.39 -5.35 -27.86
C ARG A 651 35.97 -4.35 -26.79
N LEU A 652 36.53 -4.47 -25.59
CA LEU A 652 36.27 -3.50 -24.52
C LEU A 652 36.83 -2.11 -24.90
N LEU A 653 36.05 -1.06 -24.66
CA LEU A 653 36.41 0.34 -25.00
C LEU A 653 36.68 1.21 -23.78
N GLY A 654 35.99 0.97 -22.68
CA GLY A 654 36.12 1.80 -21.48
C GLY A 654 34.94 1.65 -20.53
N LEU A 655 34.94 2.49 -19.48
CA LEU A 655 33.92 2.52 -18.44
C LEU A 655 33.30 3.92 -18.36
N LEU A 656 31.97 4.01 -18.40
CA LEU A 656 31.21 5.20 -18.03
C LEU A 656 30.96 5.18 -16.52
N VAL A 657 31.36 6.25 -15.82
CA VAL A 657 31.21 6.38 -14.37
C VAL A 657 30.18 7.45 -14.06
N MET A 658 29.17 7.09 -13.29
CA MET A 658 28.05 7.95 -12.93
C MET A 658 27.86 8.00 -11.42
N ARG A 659 27.43 9.15 -10.90
CA ARG A 659 27.15 9.34 -9.47
C ARG A 659 25.66 9.32 -9.19
N ASN A 660 25.29 8.68 -8.08
CA ASN A 660 23.93 8.68 -7.57
C ASN A 660 23.90 9.44 -6.23
N LEU A 661 23.29 10.63 -6.22
CA LEU A 661 23.35 11.53 -5.08
C LEU A 661 22.23 11.23 -4.09
N LEU A 662 22.56 11.22 -2.80
CA LEU A 662 21.57 11.14 -1.73
C LEU A 662 20.76 12.43 -1.69
N LYS A 663 19.44 12.32 -1.50
CA LYS A 663 18.62 13.50 -1.19
C LYS A 663 19.12 14.11 0.14
N PRO A 664 19.19 15.44 0.26
CA PRO A 664 19.75 16.10 1.45
C PRO A 664 18.97 15.75 2.73
N GLN A 665 17.68 15.42 2.61
CA GLN A 665 16.83 15.02 3.73
C GLN A 665 17.00 13.55 4.15
N THR A 666 17.67 12.71 3.35
CA THR A 666 17.74 11.26 3.59
C THR A 666 18.45 10.92 4.90
N THR A 667 19.69 11.37 5.05
CA THR A 667 20.52 11.11 6.24
C THR A 667 19.86 11.57 7.55
N PRO A 668 19.32 12.79 7.71
CA PRO A 668 18.70 13.21 8.96
C PRO A 668 17.45 12.38 9.32
N VAL A 669 16.65 11.97 8.33
CA VAL A 669 15.46 11.14 8.56
C VAL A 669 15.83 9.72 9.01
N ILE A 670 16.79 9.08 8.34
CA ILE A 670 17.28 7.74 8.72
C ILE A 670 17.84 7.76 10.15
N GLN A 671 18.65 8.76 10.50
CA GLN A 671 19.16 8.93 11.86
C GLN A 671 18.03 9.12 12.88
N ALA A 672 16.98 9.89 12.58
CA ALA A 672 15.83 10.07 13.46
C ALA A 672 15.06 8.75 13.70
N LEU A 673 14.90 7.92 12.66
CA LEU A 673 14.28 6.61 12.78
C LEU A 673 15.13 5.64 13.62
N ARG A 674 16.45 5.62 13.39
CA ARG A 674 17.40 4.81 14.18
C ARG A 674 17.41 5.20 15.66
N ARG A 675 17.48 6.51 15.98
CA ARG A 675 17.43 7.04 17.36
C ARG A 675 16.15 6.62 18.10
N THR A 676 15.06 6.37 17.37
CA THR A 676 13.77 5.95 17.94
C THR A 676 13.54 4.44 17.92
N CYS A 677 14.58 3.65 17.57
CA CYS A 677 14.55 2.20 17.42
C CYS A 677 13.50 1.71 16.43
N ILE A 678 13.30 2.45 15.33
CA ILE A 678 12.57 1.97 14.15
C ILE A 678 13.63 1.45 13.18
N ARG A 679 13.51 0.17 12.82
CA ARG A 679 14.45 -0.48 11.91
C ARG A 679 14.25 0.04 10.49
N THR A 680 15.33 0.39 9.83
CA THR A 680 15.35 0.83 8.43
C THR A 680 15.94 -0.29 7.58
N VAL A 681 15.24 -0.70 6.52
CA VAL A 681 15.70 -1.72 5.58
C VAL A 681 15.70 -1.13 4.18
N MET A 682 16.79 -1.27 3.44
CA MET A 682 16.87 -0.88 2.04
C MET A 682 16.49 -2.09 1.17
N VAL A 683 15.60 -1.87 0.19
CA VAL A 683 15.18 -2.88 -0.77
C VAL A 683 15.28 -2.27 -2.15
N THR A 684 16.18 -2.74 -3.02
CA THR A 684 16.46 -2.08 -4.30
C THR A 684 16.79 -3.08 -5.42
N GLY A 685 16.57 -2.66 -6.67
CA GLY A 685 17.02 -3.37 -7.87
C GLY A 685 18.51 -3.13 -8.23
N ASP A 686 19.18 -2.18 -7.58
CA ASP A 686 20.57 -1.83 -7.88
C ASP A 686 21.58 -2.90 -7.44
N ASN A 687 22.85 -2.73 -7.87
CA ASN A 687 23.95 -3.60 -7.44
C ASN A 687 24.13 -3.56 -5.92
N LEU A 688 24.43 -4.72 -5.33
CA LEU A 688 24.69 -4.92 -3.92
C LEU A 688 25.75 -3.94 -3.37
N GLN A 689 26.88 -3.76 -4.08
CA GLN A 689 27.96 -2.90 -3.57
C GLN A 689 27.56 -1.43 -3.51
N THR A 690 26.82 -0.95 -4.51
CA THR A 690 26.25 0.40 -4.54
C THR A 690 25.23 0.55 -3.41
N ALA A 691 24.33 -0.41 -3.23
CA ALA A 691 23.33 -0.39 -2.17
C ALA A 691 23.96 -0.37 -0.77
N VAL A 692 25.03 -1.17 -0.55
CA VAL A 692 25.82 -1.16 0.69
C VAL A 692 26.46 0.22 0.94
N THR A 693 27.07 0.81 -0.09
CA THR A 693 27.71 2.13 0.04
C THR A 693 26.70 3.22 0.35
N VAL A 694 25.53 3.19 -0.29
CA VAL A 694 24.43 4.13 -0.01
C VAL A 694 23.90 3.92 1.41
N ALA A 695 23.74 2.67 1.87
CA ALA A 695 23.29 2.36 3.22
C ALA A 695 24.28 2.83 4.30
N GLN A 696 25.58 2.76 4.04
CA GLN A 696 26.62 3.34 4.91
C GLN A 696 26.58 4.87 4.87
N SER A 697 26.46 5.47 3.68
CA SER A 697 26.47 6.92 3.47
C SER A 697 25.28 7.64 4.12
N CYS A 698 24.08 7.06 4.07
CA CYS A 698 22.89 7.61 4.74
C CYS A 698 22.79 7.23 6.23
N GLY A 699 23.72 6.40 6.73
CA GLY A 699 23.76 5.96 8.12
C GLY A 699 22.70 4.91 8.46
N MET A 700 22.17 4.14 7.50
CA MET A 700 21.42 2.91 7.81
C MET A 700 22.32 1.85 8.44
N VAL A 701 23.58 1.80 8.02
CA VAL A 701 24.67 1.04 8.64
C VAL A 701 25.71 2.05 9.12
N GLY A 702 26.06 1.98 10.40
CA GLY A 702 27.03 2.87 11.03
C GLY A 702 28.47 2.49 10.67
N PRO A 703 29.43 3.43 10.76
CA PRO A 703 30.81 3.20 10.34
C PRO A 703 31.56 2.14 11.16
N GLN A 704 31.13 1.91 12.42
CA GLN A 704 31.68 0.89 13.32
C GLN A 704 30.82 -0.38 13.42
N GLU A 705 29.71 -0.46 12.68
CA GLU A 705 28.82 -1.62 12.71
C GLU A 705 29.30 -2.70 11.72
N ARG A 706 29.24 -3.97 12.14
CA ARG A 706 29.69 -5.08 11.30
C ARG A 706 28.66 -5.34 10.20
N LEU A 707 29.09 -5.29 8.94
CA LEU A 707 28.27 -5.64 7.79
C LEU A 707 28.83 -6.91 7.12
N VAL A 708 27.97 -7.90 6.92
CA VAL A 708 28.32 -9.16 6.25
C VAL A 708 27.44 -9.36 5.03
N ILE A 709 28.04 -9.65 3.89
CA ILE A 709 27.36 -10.04 2.67
C ILE A 709 27.10 -11.55 2.71
N ILE A 710 25.85 -11.95 2.48
CA ILE A 710 25.47 -13.35 2.33
C ILE A 710 25.36 -13.68 0.85
N HIS A 711 26.01 -14.77 0.45
CA HIS A 711 25.89 -15.34 -0.87
C HIS A 711 25.40 -16.79 -0.75
N ALA A 712 24.27 -17.13 -1.37
CA ALA A 712 23.78 -18.51 -1.39
C ALA A 712 23.75 -19.03 -2.83
N THR A 713 24.34 -20.21 -3.05
CA THR A 713 24.31 -20.88 -4.34
C THR A 713 23.20 -21.93 -4.38
N PRO A 714 22.46 -22.03 -5.51
CA PRO A 714 21.49 -23.11 -5.69
C PRO A 714 22.21 -24.47 -5.78
N PRO A 715 21.49 -25.59 -5.56
CA PRO A 715 22.08 -26.92 -5.69
C PRO A 715 22.44 -27.20 -7.16
N GLU A 716 23.70 -27.53 -7.42
CA GLU A 716 24.18 -28.04 -8.72
C GLU A 716 24.29 -29.57 -8.68
N GLN A 717 24.32 -30.24 -9.84
CA GLN A 717 24.27 -31.71 -9.94
C GLN A 717 25.33 -32.37 -9.02
N GLY A 718 24.88 -32.96 -7.90
CA GLY A 718 25.71 -33.65 -6.92
C GLY A 718 26.18 -32.81 -5.72
N GLN A 719 25.92 -31.50 -5.66
CA GLN A 719 26.24 -30.64 -4.52
C GLN A 719 24.98 -30.00 -3.88
N PRO A 720 24.83 -30.04 -2.53
CA PRO A 720 23.74 -29.35 -1.87
C PRO A 720 23.88 -27.83 -1.99
N ALA A 721 22.78 -27.11 -1.81
CA ALA A 721 22.82 -25.64 -1.75
C ALA A 721 23.82 -25.18 -0.67
N SER A 722 24.66 -24.19 -0.99
CA SER A 722 25.70 -23.71 -0.08
C SER A 722 25.48 -22.24 0.29
N LEU A 723 26.00 -21.84 1.46
CA LEU A 723 25.87 -20.49 1.98
C LEU A 723 27.24 -19.97 2.39
N GLU A 724 27.69 -18.89 1.75
CA GLU A 724 28.96 -18.22 1.99
C GLU A 724 28.73 -16.85 2.64
N LEU A 725 29.64 -16.48 3.54
CA LEU A 725 29.57 -15.26 4.35
C LEU A 725 30.82 -14.42 4.11
N LEU A 726 30.65 -13.27 3.46
CA LEU A 726 31.74 -12.38 3.07
C LEU A 726 31.71 -11.11 3.94
N PRO A 727 32.68 -10.89 4.85
CA PRO A 727 32.75 -9.65 5.61
C PRO A 727 33.10 -8.46 4.72
N VAL A 728 32.45 -7.32 4.93
CA VAL A 728 32.79 -6.06 4.25
C VAL A 728 33.81 -5.30 5.10
N GLU A 729 35.03 -5.10 4.60
CA GLU A 729 36.04 -4.28 5.28
C GLU A 729 35.56 -2.81 5.34
N SER A 730 35.55 -2.22 6.54
CA SER A 730 35.15 -0.81 6.72
C SER A 730 36.19 0.12 6.10
N SER A 731 35.76 0.97 5.15
CA SER A 731 36.62 1.93 4.44
C SER A 731 37.33 2.95 5.34
N ALA A 732 36.94 3.06 6.62
CA ALA A 732 37.61 3.93 7.58
C ALA A 732 39.08 3.54 7.86
N ALA A 733 39.50 2.30 7.56
CA ALA A 733 40.87 1.86 7.78
C ALA A 733 41.89 2.33 6.71
N LYS A 734 41.46 2.92 5.58
CA LYS A 734 42.36 3.33 4.47
C LYS A 734 42.62 4.83 4.36
N ASN A 735 41.78 5.68 4.95
CA ASN A 735 41.99 7.13 4.92
C ASN A 735 42.57 7.59 6.26
N GLY A 736 43.91 7.66 6.34
CA GLY A 736 44.61 8.28 7.46
C GLY A 736 44.14 9.73 7.65
N ALA A 737 43.34 9.96 8.70
CA ALA A 737 42.93 11.29 9.10
C ALA A 737 44.15 12.08 9.61
N LYS A 738 44.59 13.05 8.80
CA LYS A 738 45.41 14.17 9.26
C LYS A 738 44.52 15.16 9.99
N ASP A 739 44.15 14.87 11.23
CA ASP A 739 43.88 15.90 12.25
C ASP A 739 43.69 15.25 13.63
N PRO A 740 44.67 15.34 14.54
CA PRO A 740 44.60 14.71 15.87
C PRO A 740 43.64 15.40 16.87
N ASP A 741 43.14 16.60 16.58
CA ASP A 741 42.59 17.48 17.65
C ASP A 741 41.05 17.57 17.72
N GLN A 742 40.30 16.80 16.91
CA GLN A 742 38.83 16.74 17.02
C GLN A 742 38.25 15.38 17.43
N ALA A 743 39.10 14.38 17.70
CA ALA A 743 38.67 13.01 18.03
C ALA A 743 38.46 12.73 19.54
N ALA A 744 38.39 13.77 20.39
CA ALA A 744 38.34 13.63 21.84
C ALA A 744 36.99 14.06 22.47
N SER A 745 35.88 13.45 22.05
CA SER A 745 34.73 13.20 22.93
C SER A 745 33.78 12.20 22.27
N TYR A 746 33.21 11.30 23.07
CA TYR A 746 32.34 10.17 22.70
C TYR A 746 33.04 8.87 22.25
N THR A 747 33.92 8.33 23.10
CA THR A 747 34.18 6.87 23.14
C THR A 747 33.00 6.15 23.78
N MET A 748 31.96 5.84 22.99
CA MET A 748 31.15 4.66 23.25
C MET A 748 31.85 3.49 22.56
N GLU A 749 32.30 2.50 23.34
CA GLU A 749 32.73 1.21 22.82
C GLU A 749 31.64 0.64 21.87
N PRO A 750 31.99 0.16 20.67
CA PRO A 750 31.01 -0.40 19.74
C PRO A 750 30.36 -1.64 20.36
N ASP A 751 29.03 -1.63 20.50
CA ASP A 751 28.25 -2.78 20.98
C ASP A 751 28.42 -3.93 19.97
N PRO A 752 29.02 -5.08 20.33
CA PRO A 752 29.27 -6.21 19.41
C PRO A 752 28.00 -6.90 18.88
N ARG A 753 26.82 -6.29 19.09
CA ARG A 753 25.48 -6.84 18.86
C ARG A 753 24.78 -6.37 17.59
N SER A 754 25.29 -5.35 16.88
CA SER A 754 24.68 -4.83 15.65
C SER A 754 25.40 -5.38 14.40
N SER A 755 25.18 -6.67 14.12
CA SER A 755 25.57 -7.27 12.84
C SER A 755 24.46 -7.01 11.81
N HIS A 756 24.81 -6.35 10.72
CA HIS A 756 23.94 -6.08 9.58
C HIS A 756 24.25 -7.10 8.47
N LEU A 757 23.20 -7.53 7.76
CA LEU A 757 23.34 -8.42 6.62
C LEU A 757 22.95 -7.71 5.32
N ALA A 758 23.70 -7.99 4.26
CA ALA A 758 23.40 -7.57 2.90
C ALA A 758 23.29 -8.80 1.99
N LEU A 759 22.27 -8.87 1.13
CA LEU A 759 22.08 -9.99 0.22
C LEU A 759 21.45 -9.58 -1.11
N SER A 760 21.70 -10.39 -2.14
CA SER A 760 21.09 -10.25 -3.47
C SER A 760 19.72 -10.93 -3.55
N GLY A 761 18.90 -10.52 -4.53
CA GLY A 761 17.62 -11.19 -4.83
C GLY A 761 17.76 -12.66 -5.21
N SER A 762 18.85 -13.06 -5.86
CA SER A 762 19.16 -14.48 -6.14
C SER A 762 19.37 -15.27 -4.84
N THR A 763 20.18 -14.73 -3.93
CA THR A 763 20.44 -15.31 -2.60
C THR A 763 19.15 -15.40 -1.79
N PHE A 764 18.32 -14.34 -1.82
CA PHE A 764 17.03 -14.34 -1.15
C PHE A 764 16.11 -15.46 -1.64
N GLY A 765 16.01 -15.66 -2.96
CA GLY A 765 15.21 -16.75 -3.55
C GLY A 765 15.71 -18.15 -3.15
N VAL A 766 17.03 -18.36 -3.09
CA VAL A 766 17.61 -19.63 -2.63
C VAL A 766 17.32 -19.85 -1.15
N LEU A 767 17.47 -18.82 -0.30
CA LEU A 767 17.17 -18.90 1.13
C LEU A 767 15.69 -19.25 1.39
N LEU A 768 14.78 -18.67 0.61
CA LEU A 768 13.35 -18.89 0.75
C LEU A 768 12.96 -20.33 0.41
N LYS A 769 13.58 -20.93 -0.61
CA LYS A 769 13.29 -22.31 -1.06
C LYS A 769 14.04 -23.38 -0.27
N HIS A 770 15.34 -23.19 -0.03
CA HIS A 770 16.23 -24.24 0.47
C HIS A 770 16.62 -24.08 1.95
N PHE A 771 16.51 -22.87 2.52
CA PHE A 771 16.90 -22.58 3.90
C PHE A 771 15.77 -21.92 4.74
N PRO A 772 14.54 -22.47 4.77
CA PRO A 772 13.40 -21.83 5.44
C PRO A 772 13.59 -21.66 6.96
N LYS A 773 14.41 -22.51 7.60
CA LYS A 773 14.74 -22.39 9.03
C LYS A 773 15.68 -21.22 9.34
N LEU A 774 16.53 -20.85 8.38
CA LEU A 774 17.53 -19.79 8.55
C LEU A 774 16.97 -18.42 8.16
N LEU A 775 16.03 -18.40 7.21
CA LEU A 775 15.40 -17.19 6.69
C LEU A 775 14.93 -16.23 7.79
N PRO A 776 14.21 -16.64 8.85
CA PRO A 776 13.82 -15.74 9.94
C PRO A 776 14.99 -15.01 10.61
N LYS A 777 16.14 -15.69 10.79
CA LYS A 777 17.34 -15.11 11.40
C LYS A 777 17.96 -14.07 10.47
N VAL A 778 18.11 -14.42 9.19
CA VAL A 778 18.58 -13.51 8.13
C VAL A 778 17.69 -12.27 8.05
N LEU A 779 16.37 -12.44 8.07
CA LEU A 779 15.40 -11.35 7.99
C LEU A 779 15.43 -10.41 9.21
N VAL A 780 15.85 -10.88 10.39
CA VAL A 780 15.98 -10.02 11.59
C VAL A 780 17.23 -9.13 11.53
N GLN A 781 18.28 -9.52 10.81
CA GLN A 781 19.53 -8.76 10.67
C GLN A 781 19.73 -8.11 9.28
N GLY A 782 18.96 -8.54 8.29
CA GLY A 782 18.97 -8.05 6.90
C GLY A 782 18.69 -6.56 6.80
N THR A 783 19.68 -5.78 6.38
CA THR A 783 19.55 -4.32 6.24
C THR A 783 19.51 -3.90 4.79
N VAL A 784 20.20 -4.63 3.91
CA VAL A 784 20.27 -4.33 2.47
C VAL A 784 19.84 -5.55 1.66
N PHE A 785 18.79 -5.39 0.86
CA PHE A 785 18.33 -6.38 -0.11
C PHE A 785 18.45 -5.73 -1.49
N ALA A 786 19.44 -6.18 -2.26
CA ALA A 786 19.79 -5.58 -3.55
C ALA A 786 19.48 -6.53 -4.72
N ARG A 787 19.44 -6.02 -5.95
CA ARG A 787 19.00 -6.78 -7.15
C ARG A 787 17.68 -7.54 -6.93
N MET A 788 16.72 -6.91 -6.22
CA MET A 788 15.41 -7.49 -5.93
C MET A 788 14.43 -7.21 -7.08
N ALA A 789 13.74 -8.24 -7.57
CA ALA A 789 12.60 -8.07 -8.47
C ALA A 789 11.36 -7.51 -7.72
N PRO A 790 10.42 -6.83 -8.39
CA PRO A 790 9.20 -6.29 -7.76
C PRO A 790 8.41 -7.31 -6.93
N GLU A 791 8.30 -8.56 -7.40
CA GLU A 791 7.61 -9.64 -6.70
C GLU A 791 8.34 -9.99 -5.40
N GLN A 792 9.68 -10.06 -5.46
CA GLN A 792 10.52 -10.34 -4.31
C GLN A 792 10.44 -9.21 -3.26
N LYS A 793 10.25 -7.95 -3.68
CA LYS A 793 9.99 -6.84 -2.74
C LYS A 793 8.70 -7.10 -1.95
N THR A 794 7.66 -7.56 -2.63
CA THR A 794 6.37 -7.90 -2.03
C THR A 794 6.50 -9.10 -1.08
N GLU A 795 7.18 -10.16 -1.50
CA GLU A 795 7.47 -11.33 -0.67
C GLU A 795 8.24 -10.98 0.60
N LEU A 796 9.27 -10.13 0.50
CA LEU A 796 10.04 -9.65 1.65
C LEU A 796 9.16 -8.94 2.67
N VAL A 797 8.25 -8.07 2.23
CA VAL A 797 7.29 -7.39 3.13
C VAL A 797 6.39 -8.41 3.83
N CYS A 798 5.86 -9.39 3.10
CA CYS A 798 5.02 -10.45 3.66
C CYS A 798 5.78 -11.31 4.68
N GLU A 799 7.02 -11.71 4.39
CA GLU A 799 7.85 -12.49 5.32
C GLU A 799 8.17 -11.70 6.60
N LEU A 800 8.45 -10.40 6.50
CA LEU A 800 8.62 -9.54 7.67
C LEU A 800 7.34 -9.43 8.51
N GLN A 801 6.17 -9.40 7.86
CA GLN A 801 4.87 -9.44 8.55
C GLN A 801 4.63 -10.78 9.26
N LYS A 802 5.01 -11.92 8.65
CA LYS A 802 4.95 -13.26 9.28
C LYS A 802 5.77 -13.33 10.58
N LEU A 803 6.89 -12.61 10.63
CA LEU A 803 7.68 -12.44 11.87
C LEU A 803 6.98 -11.58 12.95
N GLN A 804 5.80 -11.04 12.68
CA GLN A 804 4.99 -10.15 13.52
C GLN A 804 5.55 -8.73 13.70
N TYR A 805 6.35 -8.25 12.73
CA TYR A 805 6.63 -6.83 12.59
C TYR A 805 5.37 -6.07 12.15
N CYS A 806 5.33 -4.78 12.49
CA CYS A 806 4.45 -3.84 11.81
C CYS A 806 5.32 -3.13 10.77
N VAL A 807 5.06 -3.41 9.50
CA VAL A 807 5.95 -3.12 8.38
C VAL A 807 5.40 -1.93 7.60
N GLY A 808 6.25 -0.92 7.44
CA GLY A 808 6.02 0.18 6.51
C GLY A 808 6.84 -0.02 5.25
N MET A 809 6.35 0.48 4.12
CA MET A 809 7.09 0.56 2.87
C MET A 809 7.02 2.00 2.35
N CYS A 810 8.15 2.56 1.94
CA CYS A 810 8.24 3.86 1.33
C CYS A 810 8.93 3.72 -0.03
N GLY A 811 8.27 4.17 -1.09
CA GLY A 811 8.73 4.04 -2.46
C GLY A 811 8.11 5.11 -3.34
N ASP A 812 8.74 5.37 -4.47
CA ASP A 812 8.38 6.41 -5.45
C ASP A 812 7.68 5.83 -6.68
N GLY A 813 7.93 4.57 -7.04
CA GLY A 813 7.50 3.99 -8.31
C GLY A 813 6.48 2.85 -8.24
N ALA A 814 6.00 2.45 -9.42
CA ALA A 814 5.16 1.26 -9.60
C ALA A 814 5.88 -0.07 -9.35
N ASN A 815 7.21 -0.10 -9.46
CA ASN A 815 8.02 -1.25 -9.08
C ASN A 815 7.83 -1.63 -7.60
N ASP A 816 7.37 -0.69 -6.78
CA ASP A 816 7.06 -0.90 -5.37
C ASP A 816 5.56 -1.04 -5.10
N CYS A 817 4.68 -0.98 -6.12
CA CYS A 817 3.23 -0.93 -5.89
C CYS A 817 2.72 -2.16 -5.13
N GLY A 818 3.25 -3.35 -5.44
CA GLY A 818 2.93 -4.59 -4.74
C GLY A 818 3.36 -4.56 -3.28
N ALA A 819 4.59 -4.09 -3.00
CA ALA A 819 5.15 -3.98 -1.66
C ALA A 819 4.45 -2.88 -0.83
N LEU A 820 4.17 -1.72 -1.42
CA LEU A 820 3.41 -0.62 -0.82
C LEU A 820 1.99 -1.06 -0.44
N LYS A 821 1.36 -1.88 -1.29
CA LYS A 821 0.04 -2.45 -1.03
C LYS A 821 0.08 -3.51 0.08
N ALA A 822 1.08 -4.39 0.06
CA ALA A 822 1.22 -5.48 1.02
C ALA A 822 1.56 -4.97 2.43
N ALA A 823 2.31 -3.88 2.54
CA ALA A 823 2.70 -3.28 3.80
C ALA A 823 1.49 -2.86 4.64
N ASP A 824 1.65 -2.88 5.97
CA ASP A 824 0.62 -2.36 6.89
C ASP A 824 0.38 -0.87 6.63
N VAL A 825 1.49 -0.16 6.36
CA VAL A 825 1.54 1.26 6.04
C VAL A 825 2.44 1.49 4.83
N GLY A 826 1.86 1.51 3.63
CA GLY A 826 2.55 1.93 2.41
C GLY A 826 2.47 3.45 2.21
N ILE A 827 3.60 4.08 1.89
CA ILE A 827 3.73 5.51 1.60
C ILE A 827 4.34 5.68 0.22
N SER A 828 3.57 6.20 -0.74
CA SER A 828 4.08 6.56 -2.05
C SER A 828 4.56 8.01 -2.09
N LEU A 829 5.68 8.26 -2.77
CA LEU A 829 6.28 9.58 -2.98
C LEU A 829 5.88 10.24 -4.31
N SER A 830 5.05 9.58 -5.12
CA SER A 830 4.51 10.07 -6.40
C SER A 830 2.99 10.21 -6.33
N GLN A 831 2.40 11.15 -7.09
CA GLN A 831 0.94 11.36 -7.16
C GLN A 831 0.25 10.60 -8.30
N ALA A 832 0.97 9.77 -9.04
CA ALA A 832 0.44 9.07 -10.20
C ALA A 832 -0.71 8.11 -9.91
N GLU A 833 -1.50 7.71 -10.92
CA GLU A 833 -2.64 6.80 -10.74
C GLU A 833 -2.25 5.47 -10.06
N ALA A 834 -1.08 4.92 -10.38
CA ALA A 834 -0.55 3.71 -9.74
C ALA A 834 -0.25 3.88 -8.24
N SER A 835 0.05 5.11 -7.79
CA SER A 835 0.29 5.44 -6.38
C SER A 835 -0.99 5.39 -5.53
N VAL A 836 -2.17 5.45 -6.16
CA VAL A 836 -3.49 5.42 -5.49
C VAL A 836 -3.72 4.09 -4.75
N VAL A 837 -3.00 3.04 -5.12
CA VAL A 837 -3.06 1.75 -4.41
C VAL A 837 -2.40 1.83 -3.03
N SER A 838 -1.49 2.79 -2.81
CA SER A 838 -0.85 2.99 -1.52
C SER A 838 -1.80 3.69 -0.53
N PRO A 839 -1.82 3.29 0.75
CA PRO A 839 -2.62 3.95 1.78
C PRO A 839 -2.37 5.44 1.97
N PHE A 840 -1.12 5.86 1.76
CA PHE A 840 -0.63 7.22 1.94
C PHE A 840 0.12 7.66 0.70
N THR A 841 -0.17 8.85 0.21
CA THR A 841 0.50 9.46 -0.95
C THR A 841 1.04 10.83 -0.55
N SER A 842 2.33 11.05 -0.75
CA SER A 842 2.98 12.35 -0.53
C SER A 842 3.00 13.14 -1.83
N SER A 843 2.72 14.44 -1.73
CA SER A 843 2.92 15.40 -2.83
C SER A 843 4.38 15.80 -3.01
N VAL A 844 5.19 15.62 -1.97
CA VAL A 844 6.62 15.95 -1.98
C VAL A 844 7.41 14.64 -2.05
N ALA A 845 8.31 14.54 -3.02
CA ALA A 845 9.18 13.38 -3.24
C ALA A 845 10.33 13.32 -2.20
N SER A 846 9.98 13.27 -0.91
CA SER A 846 10.91 13.26 0.23
C SER A 846 10.46 12.28 1.30
N ILE A 847 11.42 11.54 1.87
CA ILE A 847 11.15 10.57 2.94
C ILE A 847 10.80 11.21 4.29
N GLU A 848 10.81 12.54 4.41
CA GLU A 848 10.36 13.27 5.61
C GLU A 848 8.90 12.97 5.97
N CYS A 849 8.08 12.54 5.00
CA CYS A 849 6.72 12.11 5.24
C CYS A 849 6.64 10.90 6.20
N VAL A 850 7.65 10.03 6.24
CA VAL A 850 7.67 8.83 7.08
C VAL A 850 7.61 9.17 8.57
N PRO A 851 8.54 9.95 9.15
CA PRO A 851 8.44 10.34 10.55
C PRO A 851 7.19 11.16 10.85
N MET A 852 6.68 11.97 9.90
CA MET A 852 5.42 12.70 10.06
C MET A 852 4.22 11.76 10.23
N VAL A 853 4.08 10.76 9.35
CA VAL A 853 3.03 9.73 9.43
C VAL A 853 3.12 8.93 10.73
N ILE A 854 4.32 8.57 11.18
CA ILE A 854 4.50 7.85 12.44
C ILE A 854 4.10 8.72 13.63
N ARG A 855 4.49 10.00 13.63
CA ARG A 855 4.21 10.96 14.70
C ARG A 855 2.71 11.22 14.82
N GLU A 856 2.04 11.48 13.70
CA GLU A 856 0.59 11.62 13.63
C GLU A 856 -0.13 10.31 13.99
N GLY A 857 0.35 9.16 13.53
CA GLY A 857 -0.22 7.87 13.88
C GLY A 857 -0.12 7.55 15.38
N ARG A 858 1.00 7.93 16.05
CA ARG A 858 1.14 7.80 17.51
C ARG A 858 0.18 8.73 18.25
N CYS A 859 0.06 9.98 17.79
CA CYS A 859 -0.88 10.95 18.33
C CYS A 859 -2.33 10.48 18.19
N SER A 860 -2.75 10.12 16.98
CA SER A 860 -4.09 9.63 16.66
C SER A 860 -4.45 8.42 17.51
N LEU A 861 -3.54 7.45 17.64
CA LEU A 861 -3.78 6.27 18.45
C LEU A 861 -3.91 6.59 19.94
N ASP A 862 -3.05 7.43 20.50
CA ASP A 862 -3.13 7.85 21.91
C ASP A 862 -4.40 8.65 22.21
N THR A 863 -4.80 9.53 21.28
CA THR A 863 -6.08 10.24 21.33
C THR A 863 -7.26 9.28 21.26
N SER A 864 -7.26 8.29 20.36
CA SER A 864 -8.32 7.27 20.29
C SER A 864 -8.46 6.47 21.59
N PHE A 865 -7.36 6.11 22.24
CA PHE A 865 -7.40 5.46 23.57
C PHE A 865 -7.99 6.40 24.63
N SER A 866 -7.63 7.68 24.61
CA SER A 866 -8.10 8.66 25.59
C SER A 866 -9.59 8.95 25.44
N VAL A 867 -10.05 9.13 24.20
CA VAL A 867 -11.47 9.32 23.88
C VAL A 867 -12.27 8.07 24.22
N PHE A 868 -11.73 6.87 23.93
CA PHE A 868 -12.36 5.62 24.34
C PHE A 868 -12.52 5.52 25.86
N LYS A 869 -11.45 5.79 26.63
CA LYS A 869 -11.51 5.79 28.10
C LYS A 869 -12.54 6.80 28.59
N TYR A 870 -12.52 8.01 28.05
CA TYR A 870 -13.47 9.06 28.40
C TYR A 870 -14.91 8.62 28.15
N MET A 871 -15.22 8.06 26.96
CA MET A 871 -16.56 7.58 26.63
C MET A 871 -17.04 6.46 27.56
N ALA A 872 -16.15 5.53 27.93
CA ALA A 872 -16.47 4.49 28.90
C ALA A 872 -16.69 5.06 30.31
N LEU A 873 -15.87 6.02 30.74
CA LEU A 873 -16.00 6.64 32.06
C LEU A 873 -17.25 7.50 32.17
N TYR A 874 -17.59 8.23 31.11
CA TYR A 874 -18.83 9.00 31.02
C TYR A 874 -20.06 8.09 31.17
N SER A 875 -20.15 7.00 30.39
CA SER A 875 -21.31 6.10 30.47
C SER A 875 -21.43 5.42 31.83
N LEU A 876 -20.31 5.05 32.44
CA LEU A 876 -20.28 4.49 33.80
C LEU A 876 -20.66 5.52 34.87
N THR A 877 -20.24 6.78 34.72
CA THR A 877 -20.60 7.89 35.62
C THR A 877 -22.12 8.15 35.56
N GLN A 878 -22.69 8.16 34.35
CA GLN A 878 -24.13 8.31 34.15
C GLN A 878 -24.92 7.12 34.70
N PHE A 879 -24.44 5.90 34.46
CA PHE A 879 -25.01 4.67 35.04
C PHE A 879 -25.04 4.70 36.57
N ILE A 880 -23.94 5.13 37.22
CA ILE A 880 -23.92 5.29 38.69
C ILE A 880 -24.93 6.34 39.15
N SER A 881 -25.03 7.46 38.42
CA SER A 881 -25.97 8.55 38.73
C SER A 881 -27.42 8.04 38.73
N VAL A 882 -27.80 7.32 37.67
CA VAL A 882 -29.13 6.71 37.53
C VAL A 882 -29.37 5.65 38.61
N LEU A 883 -28.37 4.81 38.90
CA LEU A 883 -28.49 3.77 39.93
C LEU A 883 -28.77 4.36 41.32
N ILE A 884 -28.08 5.45 41.69
CA ILE A 884 -28.29 6.17 42.95
C ILE A 884 -29.72 6.70 43.01
N LEU A 885 -30.20 7.36 41.95
CA LEU A 885 -31.54 7.96 41.91
C LEU A 885 -32.67 6.91 41.91
N TYR A 886 -32.47 5.76 41.26
CA TYR A 886 -33.41 4.64 41.29
C TYR A 886 -33.64 4.08 42.70
N THR A 887 -32.65 4.19 43.61
CA THR A 887 -32.85 3.77 45.02
C THR A 887 -33.96 4.55 45.74
N VAL A 888 -34.22 5.78 45.31
CA VAL A 888 -35.27 6.67 45.86
C VAL A 888 -36.46 6.86 44.90
N ASN A 889 -36.57 6.02 43.86
CA ASN A 889 -37.64 6.05 42.85
C ASN A 889 -37.71 7.37 42.03
N THR A 890 -36.58 8.03 41.82
CA THR A 890 -36.45 9.20 40.93
C THR A 890 -35.44 8.95 39.80
N ASN A 891 -35.33 9.86 38.84
CA ASN A 891 -34.39 9.78 37.71
C ASN A 891 -33.87 11.17 37.34
N LEU A 892 -32.83 11.23 36.49
CA LEU A 892 -32.44 12.48 35.82
C LEU A 892 -33.57 12.94 34.88
N GLY A 893 -33.73 14.25 34.73
CA GLY A 893 -34.72 14.82 33.80
C GLY A 893 -34.31 14.75 32.34
N ASP A 894 -35.26 14.78 31.42
CA ASP A 894 -35.04 14.67 29.97
C ASP A 894 -34.04 15.71 29.43
N VAL A 895 -34.22 16.97 29.86
CA VAL A 895 -33.32 18.07 29.44
C VAL A 895 -31.94 17.93 30.09
N GLN A 896 -31.86 17.32 31.27
CA GLN A 896 -30.57 17.03 31.92
C GLN A 896 -29.80 15.98 31.12
N PHE A 897 -30.45 14.89 30.67
CA PHE A 897 -29.86 13.91 29.75
C PHE A 897 -29.36 14.56 28.45
N LEU A 898 -30.19 15.41 27.84
CA LEU A 898 -29.83 16.14 26.62
C LEU A 898 -28.59 17.02 26.82
N VAL A 899 -28.53 17.79 27.91
CA VAL A 899 -27.39 18.67 28.21
C VAL A 899 -26.12 17.86 28.48
N ILE A 900 -26.22 16.75 29.22
CA ILE A 900 -25.08 15.89 29.50
C ILE A 900 -24.50 15.31 28.21
N ASP A 901 -25.33 14.74 27.35
CA ASP A 901 -24.88 13.95 26.20
C ASP A 901 -24.48 14.85 25.02
N LEU A 902 -25.34 15.81 24.68
CA LEU A 902 -25.17 16.65 23.50
C LEU A 902 -24.33 17.90 23.77
N VAL A 903 -24.53 18.57 24.90
CA VAL A 903 -23.84 19.84 25.19
C VAL A 903 -22.47 19.59 25.82
N ILE A 904 -22.41 18.85 26.92
CA ILE A 904 -21.16 18.62 27.65
C ILE A 904 -20.31 17.58 26.92
N THR A 905 -20.83 16.35 26.78
CA THR A 905 -20.02 15.19 26.37
C THR A 905 -19.58 15.27 24.92
N THR A 906 -20.49 15.61 24.00
CA THR A 906 -20.15 15.72 22.57
C THR A 906 -19.15 16.85 22.31
N THR A 907 -19.36 18.04 22.89
CA THR A 907 -18.44 19.19 22.74
C THR A 907 -17.03 18.83 23.22
N VAL A 908 -16.94 18.27 24.41
CA VAL A 908 -15.67 17.87 25.04
C VAL A 908 -14.98 16.75 24.24
N ALA A 909 -15.70 15.72 23.82
CA ALA A 909 -15.15 14.60 23.05
C ALA A 909 -14.60 15.03 21.69
N VAL A 910 -15.31 15.91 20.98
CA VAL A 910 -14.85 16.44 19.68
C VAL A 910 -13.63 17.34 19.86
N LEU A 911 -13.63 18.22 20.85
CA LEU A 911 -12.54 19.18 21.05
C LEU A 911 -11.28 18.52 21.63
N MET A 912 -11.39 17.55 22.55
CA MET A 912 -10.23 16.80 23.05
C MET A 912 -9.53 16.02 21.93
N SER A 913 -10.29 15.57 20.92
CA SER A 913 -9.79 14.84 19.74
C SER A 913 -8.91 15.69 18.82
N ARG A 914 -8.99 17.03 18.92
CA ARG A 914 -8.25 17.97 18.09
C ARG A 914 -6.79 18.15 18.48
N THR A 915 -6.37 17.58 19.62
CA THR A 915 -5.00 17.72 20.14
C THR A 915 -3.97 17.23 19.13
N GLY A 916 -2.95 18.04 18.87
CA GLY A 916 -1.92 17.78 17.86
C GLY A 916 -0.79 16.85 18.36
N PRO A 917 0.04 16.35 17.42
CA PRO A 917 1.15 15.45 17.76
C PRO A 917 2.28 16.16 18.49
N ALA A 918 3.04 15.39 19.27
CA ALA A 918 4.30 15.83 19.86
C ALA A 918 5.25 16.41 18.79
N LEU A 919 6.13 17.34 19.17
CA LEU A 919 7.04 18.01 18.22
C LEU A 919 8.11 17.06 17.69
N ALA A 920 8.68 16.22 18.56
CA ALA A 920 9.73 15.25 18.22
C ALA A 920 9.21 13.81 18.28
N LEU A 921 9.81 12.93 17.47
CA LEU A 921 9.53 11.51 17.50
C LEU A 921 10.28 10.85 18.68
N GLY A 922 9.55 10.36 19.69
CA GLY A 922 10.15 9.67 20.84
C GLY A 922 10.45 8.18 20.60
N ARG A 923 11.11 7.51 21.55
CA ARG A 923 11.30 6.03 21.52
C ARG A 923 10.06 5.27 22.00
N ALA A 924 9.25 5.88 22.86
CA ALA A 924 8.03 5.29 23.38
C ALA A 924 7.02 5.04 22.26
N ARG A 925 6.12 4.07 22.46
CA ARG A 925 5.00 3.79 21.55
C ARG A 925 3.71 3.67 22.37
N PRO A 926 2.57 4.10 21.82
CA PRO A 926 1.29 3.95 22.51
C PRO A 926 0.98 2.45 22.77
N PRO A 927 0.07 2.13 23.70
CA PRO A 927 -0.45 0.77 23.87
C PRO A 927 -1.25 0.32 22.64
N GLY A 928 -1.25 -0.98 22.34
CA GLY A 928 -1.92 -1.54 21.14
C GLY A 928 -3.17 -2.36 21.43
N ALA A 929 -3.46 -2.61 22.70
CA ALA A 929 -4.61 -3.37 23.15
C ALA A 929 -5.33 -2.59 24.25
N LEU A 930 -6.65 -2.41 24.09
CA LEU A 930 -7.50 -1.71 25.06
C LEU A 930 -7.60 -2.48 26.38
N LEU A 931 -7.75 -3.81 26.33
CA LEU A 931 -7.84 -4.70 27.50
C LEU A 931 -6.45 -4.99 28.12
N SER A 932 -5.68 -3.94 28.40
CA SER A 932 -4.43 -4.05 29.13
C SER A 932 -4.64 -3.69 30.61
N VAL A 933 -3.86 -4.30 31.50
CA VAL A 933 -3.98 -4.06 32.96
C VAL A 933 -3.92 -2.57 33.30
N PRO A 934 -2.99 -1.75 32.75
CA PRO A 934 -2.95 -0.32 33.06
C PRO A 934 -4.20 0.46 32.65
N VAL A 935 -4.79 0.12 31.50
CA VAL A 935 -6.01 0.78 31.03
C VAL A 935 -7.19 0.38 31.91
N LEU A 936 -7.34 -0.90 32.23
CA LEU A 936 -8.45 -1.39 33.05
C LEU A 936 -8.36 -0.89 34.50
N SER A 937 -7.15 -0.84 35.09
CA SER A 937 -6.97 -0.31 36.45
C SER A 937 -7.26 1.19 36.51
N SER A 938 -6.85 1.96 35.49
CA SER A 938 -7.20 3.38 35.33
C SER A 938 -8.72 3.55 35.28
N LEU A 939 -9.43 2.77 34.46
CA LEU A 939 -10.90 2.84 34.38
C LEU A 939 -11.58 2.48 35.71
N LEU A 940 -11.27 1.32 36.30
CA LEU A 940 -11.94 0.84 37.52
C LEU A 940 -11.75 1.79 38.71
N LEU A 941 -10.54 2.32 38.88
CA LEU A 941 -10.22 3.17 40.02
C LEU A 941 -10.83 4.58 39.87
N GLN A 942 -10.91 5.10 38.64
CA GLN A 942 -11.66 6.32 38.35
C GLN A 942 -13.15 6.15 38.61
N VAL A 943 -13.74 5.02 38.20
CA VAL A 943 -15.15 4.69 38.48
C VAL A 943 -15.41 4.64 39.99
N ALA A 944 -14.51 4.04 40.77
CA ALA A 944 -14.63 3.99 42.22
C ALA A 944 -14.57 5.40 42.85
N LEU A 945 -13.67 6.27 42.39
CA LEU A 945 -13.57 7.65 42.86
C LEU A 945 -14.85 8.45 42.54
N VAL A 946 -15.34 8.33 41.30
CA VAL A 946 -16.58 8.97 40.84
C VAL A 946 -17.77 8.51 41.69
N ALA A 947 -17.92 7.20 41.90
CA ALA A 947 -18.98 6.63 42.72
C ALA A 947 -18.91 7.11 44.18
N GLY A 948 -17.71 7.13 44.77
CA GLY A 948 -17.50 7.61 46.13
C GLY A 948 -17.89 9.08 46.31
N VAL A 949 -17.55 9.93 45.34
CA VAL A 949 -17.91 11.36 45.36
C VAL A 949 -19.42 11.56 45.18
N GLN A 950 -20.08 10.85 44.26
CA GLN A 950 -21.53 10.96 44.08
C GLN A 950 -22.31 10.46 45.30
N LEU A 951 -21.92 9.30 45.86
CA LEU A 951 -22.52 8.76 47.08
C LEU A 951 -22.28 9.69 48.28
N GLY A 952 -21.07 10.25 48.40
CA GLY A 952 -20.75 11.25 49.41
C GLY A 952 -21.66 12.47 49.31
N GLY A 953 -21.84 13.01 48.10
CA GLY A 953 -22.78 14.11 47.84
C GLY A 953 -24.23 13.78 48.20
N TYR A 954 -24.69 12.58 47.82
CA TYR A 954 -26.02 12.09 48.16
C TYR A 954 -26.23 11.98 49.68
N PHE A 955 -25.34 11.29 50.40
CA PHE A 955 -25.45 11.14 51.86
C PHE A 955 -25.29 12.46 52.61
N LEU A 956 -24.41 13.36 52.14
CA LEU A 956 -24.27 14.70 52.70
C LEU A 956 -25.55 15.51 52.56
N THR A 957 -26.28 15.35 51.45
CA THR A 957 -27.57 15.99 51.21
C THR A 957 -28.62 15.47 52.18
N VAL A 958 -28.73 14.14 52.33
CA VAL A 958 -29.68 13.50 53.25
C VAL A 958 -29.41 13.88 54.71
N ALA A 959 -28.15 14.16 55.06
CA ALA A 959 -27.76 14.58 56.41
C ALA A 959 -28.07 16.05 56.74
N GLN A 960 -28.47 16.88 55.77
CA GLN A 960 -28.72 18.30 56.02
C GLN A 960 -30.04 18.53 56.77
N PRO A 961 -30.10 19.52 57.68
CA PRO A 961 -31.30 19.80 58.47
C PRO A 961 -32.47 20.35 57.63
N TRP A 962 -32.17 20.96 56.48
CA TRP A 962 -33.16 21.50 55.55
C TRP A 962 -33.65 20.48 54.50
N PHE A 963 -33.10 19.26 54.51
CA PHE A 963 -33.45 18.23 53.54
C PHE A 963 -34.88 17.73 53.78
N VAL A 964 -35.67 17.69 52.70
CA VAL A 964 -37.03 17.15 52.72
C VAL A 964 -37.05 15.86 51.90
N PRO A 965 -37.36 14.70 52.50
CA PRO A 965 -37.35 13.43 51.79
C PRO A 965 -38.47 13.37 50.74
N LEU A 966 -38.15 12.78 49.59
CA LEU A 966 -39.09 12.59 48.49
C LEU A 966 -40.26 11.67 48.87
N ASN A 967 -41.45 11.97 48.34
CA ASN A 967 -42.57 11.02 48.39
C ASN A 967 -42.32 9.84 47.43
N ARG A 968 -41.93 8.69 47.99
CA ARG A 968 -41.53 7.50 47.23
C ARG A 968 -42.67 6.85 46.42
N THR A 969 -43.93 7.22 46.67
CA THR A 969 -45.09 6.65 45.98
C THR A 969 -45.30 7.18 44.57
N VAL A 970 -44.68 8.33 44.23
CA VAL A 970 -44.77 8.94 42.89
C VAL A 970 -43.44 8.75 42.18
N PRO A 971 -43.38 8.02 41.05
CA PRO A 971 -42.16 7.86 40.26
C PRO A 971 -41.78 9.14 39.48
N ALA A 972 -40.52 9.26 39.05
CA ALA A 972 -40.15 10.27 38.03
C ALA A 972 -40.85 9.97 36.69
N PRO A 973 -41.21 10.99 35.87
CA PRO A 973 -40.84 12.42 35.98
C PRO A 973 -41.71 13.27 36.92
N ASP A 974 -42.83 12.75 37.42
CA ASP A 974 -43.82 13.52 38.22
C ASP A 974 -43.29 13.98 39.59
N ASN A 975 -42.18 13.40 40.06
CA ASN A 975 -41.52 13.74 41.31
C ASN A 975 -40.32 14.71 41.17
N LEU A 976 -40.12 15.29 39.98
CA LEU A 976 -39.14 16.34 39.70
C LEU A 976 -39.79 17.73 39.84
N PRO A 977 -39.10 18.77 40.37
CA PRO A 977 -37.70 18.81 40.80
C PRO A 977 -37.50 18.38 42.28
N ASN A 978 -36.39 17.68 42.57
CA ASN A 978 -36.01 17.26 43.93
C ASN A 978 -34.51 17.50 44.24
N TYR A 979 -34.14 17.42 45.52
CA TYR A 979 -32.79 17.76 46.00
C TYR A 979 -31.76 16.71 45.58
N GLU A 980 -32.12 15.43 45.68
CA GLU A 980 -31.29 14.29 45.33
C GLU A 980 -30.86 14.36 43.86
N ASN A 981 -31.82 14.56 42.96
CA ASN A 981 -31.55 14.75 41.53
C ASN A 981 -30.64 15.97 41.30
N THR A 982 -30.95 17.11 41.91
CA THR A 982 -30.19 18.36 41.72
C THR A 982 -28.72 18.20 42.12
N VAL A 983 -28.45 17.55 43.26
CA VAL A 983 -27.08 17.35 43.75
C VAL A 983 -26.33 16.33 42.90
N VAL A 984 -26.94 15.18 42.59
CA VAL A 984 -26.31 14.15 41.75
C VAL A 984 -26.03 14.68 40.36
N PHE A 985 -26.98 15.37 39.72
CA PHE A 985 -26.81 16.04 38.42
C PHE A 985 -25.67 17.07 38.44
N SER A 986 -25.60 17.90 39.49
CA SER A 986 -24.57 18.93 39.58
C SER A 986 -23.18 18.30 39.71
N LEU A 987 -23.01 17.32 40.60
CA LEU A 987 -21.73 16.64 40.80
C LEU A 987 -21.29 15.83 39.58
N SER A 988 -22.21 15.09 38.94
CA SER A 988 -21.92 14.31 37.74
C SER A 988 -21.55 15.20 36.56
N SER A 989 -22.20 16.37 36.41
CA SER A 989 -21.88 17.35 35.37
C SER A 989 -20.43 17.84 35.45
N PHE A 990 -19.93 18.15 36.66
CA PHE A 990 -18.53 18.48 36.86
C PHE A 990 -17.60 17.28 36.63
N GLN A 991 -18.02 16.07 37.03
CA GLN A 991 -17.25 14.85 36.80
C GLN A 991 -16.96 14.60 35.33
N TYR A 992 -17.89 14.87 34.41
CA TYR A 992 -17.64 14.74 32.97
C TYR A 992 -16.50 15.65 32.51
N LEU A 993 -16.46 16.91 32.94
CA LEU A 993 -15.37 17.84 32.62
C LEU A 993 -14.03 17.40 33.24
N ILE A 994 -14.05 16.97 34.50
CA ILE A 994 -12.86 16.49 35.23
C ILE A 994 -12.25 15.27 34.54
N LEU A 995 -13.08 14.28 34.19
CA LEU A 995 -12.63 13.06 33.52
C LEU A 995 -12.04 13.37 32.14
N ALA A 996 -12.62 14.32 31.40
CA ALA A 996 -12.07 14.73 30.12
C ALA A 996 -10.67 15.34 30.23
N VAL A 997 -10.42 16.14 31.28
CA VAL A 997 -9.09 16.71 31.56
C VAL A 997 -8.12 15.61 32.00
N ALA A 998 -8.53 14.74 32.93
CA ALA A 998 -7.71 13.65 33.45
C ALA A 998 -7.28 12.65 32.36
N MET A 999 -8.13 12.39 31.37
CA MET A 999 -7.83 11.50 30.24
C MET A 999 -7.02 12.18 29.11
N SER A 1000 -6.95 13.51 29.08
CA SER A 1000 -6.31 14.29 28.00
C SER A 1000 -4.83 14.62 28.25
N LYS A 1001 -4.06 13.65 28.76
CA LYS A 1001 -2.61 13.83 28.98
C LYS A 1001 -1.87 14.11 27.67
N GLY A 1002 -0.89 15.03 27.70
CA GLY A 1002 -0.13 15.41 26.51
C GLY A 1002 1.06 14.50 26.21
N ALA A 1003 2.13 14.61 26.99
CA ALA A 1003 3.36 13.86 26.77
C ALA A 1003 3.14 12.35 26.99
N PRO A 1004 3.83 11.46 26.24
CA PRO A 1004 4.91 11.73 25.28
C PRO A 1004 4.49 11.76 23.80
N PHE A 1005 3.20 11.53 23.47
CA PHE A 1005 2.74 11.38 22.07
C PHE A 1005 2.00 12.59 21.52
N ARG A 1006 1.42 13.41 22.40
CA ARG A 1006 0.61 14.57 22.06
C ARG A 1006 1.25 15.83 22.62
N ARG A 1007 0.82 16.98 22.11
CA ARG A 1007 1.16 18.27 22.72
C ARG A 1007 0.47 18.42 24.08
N PRO A 1008 1.00 19.26 24.98
CA PRO A 1008 0.33 19.59 26.23
C PRO A 1008 -1.08 20.13 26.03
N LEU A 1009 -1.95 19.91 27.01
CA LEU A 1009 -3.36 20.31 27.01
C LEU A 1009 -3.56 21.79 26.64
N TYR A 1010 -2.67 22.67 27.12
CA TYR A 1010 -2.78 24.12 26.89
C TYR A 1010 -2.61 24.55 25.43
N THR A 1011 -2.04 23.69 24.58
CA THR A 1011 -1.92 23.98 23.15
C THR A 1011 -3.26 23.84 22.41
N ASN A 1012 -4.23 23.14 23.00
CA ASN A 1012 -5.57 23.00 22.46
C ASN A 1012 -6.48 24.11 23.02
N VAL A 1013 -6.28 25.33 22.54
CA VAL A 1013 -7.05 26.53 22.92
C VAL A 1013 -8.56 26.33 22.86
N PRO A 1014 -9.17 25.79 21.77
CA PRO A 1014 -10.63 25.66 21.73
C PRO A 1014 -11.15 24.68 22.79
N PHE A 1015 -10.39 23.63 23.12
CA PHE A 1015 -10.74 22.72 24.20
C PHE A 1015 -10.69 23.39 25.57
N LEU A 1016 -9.65 24.19 25.85
CA LEU A 1016 -9.57 24.96 27.10
C LEU A 1016 -10.70 25.98 27.24
N VAL A 1017 -11.01 26.70 26.16
CA VAL A 1017 -12.11 27.68 26.15
C VAL A 1017 -13.44 26.97 26.43
N ALA A 1018 -13.69 25.83 25.80
CA ALA A 1018 -14.90 25.05 26.08
C ALA A 1018 -14.96 24.54 27.52
N LEU A 1019 -13.86 24.05 28.09
CA LEU A 1019 -13.80 23.62 29.49
C LEU A 1019 -14.06 24.80 30.45
N ALA A 1020 -13.48 25.97 30.18
CA ALA A 1020 -13.68 27.16 30.99
C ALA A 1020 -15.12 27.68 30.90
N LEU A 1021 -15.71 27.73 29.71
CA LEU A 1021 -17.09 28.15 29.50
C LEU A 1021 -18.08 27.18 30.14
N LEU A 1022 -17.95 25.87 29.89
CA LEU A 1022 -18.81 24.85 30.47
C LEU A 1022 -18.63 24.79 32.00
N GLY A 1023 -17.40 24.85 32.50
CA GLY A 1023 -17.13 24.89 33.93
C GLY A 1023 -17.73 26.11 34.61
N SER A 1024 -17.60 27.29 34.01
CA SER A 1024 -18.20 28.53 34.52
C SER A 1024 -19.72 28.48 34.50
N LEU A 1025 -20.31 27.90 33.44
CA LEU A 1025 -21.74 27.67 33.35
C LEU A 1025 -22.24 26.73 34.45
N LEU A 1026 -21.53 25.63 34.72
CA LEU A 1026 -21.87 24.70 35.80
C LEU A 1026 -21.75 25.32 37.19
N VAL A 1027 -20.71 26.15 37.43
CA VAL A 1027 -20.59 26.92 38.68
C VAL A 1027 -21.74 27.91 38.82
N GLY A 1028 -22.08 28.63 37.74
CA GLY A 1028 -23.23 29.52 37.70
C GLY A 1028 -24.54 28.79 38.00
N LEU A 1029 -24.78 27.63 37.38
CA LEU A 1029 -25.96 26.79 37.61
C LEU A 1029 -26.07 26.32 39.06
N LEU A 1030 -24.96 25.94 39.70
CA LEU A 1030 -24.97 25.50 41.10
C LEU A 1030 -25.22 26.65 42.09
N LEU A 1031 -24.61 27.81 41.84
CA LEU A 1031 -24.71 28.97 42.73
C LEU A 1031 -26.05 29.71 42.56
N ALA A 1032 -26.42 30.00 41.32
CA ALA A 1032 -27.58 30.80 40.93
C ALA A 1032 -28.18 30.29 39.60
N PRO A 1033 -29.06 29.27 39.63
CA PRO A 1033 -29.61 28.65 38.41
C PRO A 1033 -30.53 29.57 37.58
N GLY A 1034 -31.10 30.63 38.18
CA GLY A 1034 -31.85 31.68 37.48
C GLY A 1034 -32.94 31.15 36.54
N LEU A 1035 -32.94 31.62 35.28
CA LEU A 1035 -33.89 31.23 34.23
C LEU A 1035 -33.78 29.75 33.82
N LEU A 1036 -32.62 29.12 34.01
CA LEU A 1036 -32.39 27.71 33.64
C LEU A 1036 -32.94 26.73 34.68
N GLN A 1037 -33.36 27.22 35.85
CA GLN A 1037 -33.89 26.38 36.92
C GLN A 1037 -35.11 25.56 36.48
N GLY A 1038 -36.09 26.21 35.82
CA GLY A 1038 -37.31 25.55 35.36
C GLY A 1038 -37.04 24.58 34.21
N LEU A 1039 -36.16 24.96 33.28
CA LEU A 1039 -35.80 24.15 32.12
C LEU A 1039 -35.08 22.85 32.51
N LEU A 1040 -34.18 22.92 33.50
CA LEU A 1040 -33.39 21.78 33.97
C LEU A 1040 -34.02 21.05 35.16
N ALA A 1041 -35.25 21.40 35.56
CA ALA A 1041 -35.94 20.84 36.73
C ALA A 1041 -35.03 20.79 37.98
N LEU A 1042 -34.36 21.91 38.29
CA LEU A 1042 -33.45 22.03 39.43
C LEU A 1042 -34.19 22.57 40.67
N ARG A 1043 -33.94 21.96 41.83
CA ARG A 1043 -34.46 22.40 43.12
C ARG A 1043 -33.53 23.44 43.74
N THR A 1044 -34.06 24.60 44.13
CA THR A 1044 -33.25 25.66 44.76
C THR A 1044 -32.73 25.22 46.12
N ILE A 1045 -31.41 25.23 46.29
CA ILE A 1045 -30.74 25.07 47.58
C ILE A 1045 -30.51 26.48 48.16
N ALA A 1046 -31.07 26.77 49.33
CA ALA A 1046 -30.93 28.08 49.97
C ALA A 1046 -29.58 28.24 50.71
N ASP A 1047 -29.04 27.14 51.23
CA ASP A 1047 -27.80 27.11 52.00
C ASP A 1047 -26.57 27.34 51.10
N THR A 1048 -25.93 28.50 51.27
CA THR A 1048 -24.70 28.88 50.55
C THR A 1048 -23.49 28.09 51.04
N CYS A 1049 -23.43 27.71 52.31
CA CYS A 1049 -22.33 26.91 52.85
C CYS A 1049 -22.35 25.50 52.23
N PHE A 1050 -23.53 24.90 52.08
CA PHE A 1050 -23.68 23.62 51.41
C PHE A 1050 -23.29 23.68 49.92
N LYS A 1051 -23.65 24.76 49.20
CA LYS A 1051 -23.19 24.97 47.82
C LYS A 1051 -21.66 25.03 47.72
N LEU A 1052 -21.01 25.74 48.63
CA LEU A 1052 -19.54 25.80 48.70
C LEU A 1052 -18.93 24.45 49.07
N LEU A 1053 -19.58 23.67 49.94
CA LEU A 1053 -19.16 22.30 50.26
C LEU A 1053 -19.20 21.39 49.02
N LEU A 1054 -20.24 21.48 48.20
CA LEU A 1054 -20.34 20.75 46.93
C LEU A 1054 -19.21 21.16 45.96
N LEU A 1055 -18.89 22.45 45.84
CA LEU A 1055 -17.73 22.92 45.06
C LEU A 1055 -16.40 22.40 45.63
N GLY A 1056 -16.27 22.33 46.96
CA GLY A 1056 -15.12 21.71 47.62
C GLY A 1056 -14.97 20.23 47.27
N LEU A 1057 -16.09 19.49 47.22
CA LEU A 1057 -16.11 18.09 46.80
C LEU A 1057 -15.74 17.92 45.32
N VAL A 1058 -16.17 18.84 44.45
CA VAL A 1058 -15.75 18.91 43.05
C VAL A 1058 -14.25 19.16 42.92
N ALA A 1059 -13.70 20.10 43.70
CA ALA A 1059 -12.26 20.39 43.73
C ALA A 1059 -11.45 19.18 44.22
N PHE A 1060 -11.92 18.51 45.28
CA PHE A 1060 -11.34 17.27 45.78
C PHE A 1060 -11.30 16.19 44.68
N ASN A 1061 -12.42 16.02 43.97
CA ASN A 1061 -12.50 15.07 42.86
C ASN A 1061 -11.54 15.42 41.71
N PHE A 1062 -11.41 16.69 41.35
CA PHE A 1062 -10.47 17.14 40.32
C PHE A 1062 -9.01 16.77 40.67
N VAL A 1063 -8.58 17.08 41.90
CA VAL A 1063 -7.24 16.74 42.38
C VAL A 1063 -7.07 15.23 42.46
N GLY A 1064 -8.06 14.52 43.01
CA GLY A 1064 -8.06 13.06 43.14
C GLY A 1064 -7.92 12.36 41.78
N ALA A 1065 -8.73 12.74 40.79
CA ALA A 1065 -8.73 12.14 39.46
C ALA A 1065 -7.39 12.34 38.74
N PHE A 1066 -6.77 13.52 38.86
CA PHE A 1066 -5.47 13.81 38.24
C PHE A 1066 -4.31 13.10 38.94
N MET A 1067 -4.31 13.07 40.27
CA MET A 1067 -3.30 12.36 41.06
C MET A 1067 -3.36 10.87 40.82
N LEU A 1068 -4.56 10.29 40.74
CA LEU A 1068 -4.77 8.89 40.46
C LEU A 1068 -4.12 8.45 39.15
N GLU A 1069 -4.37 9.21 38.09
CA GLU A 1069 -3.77 8.97 36.79
C GLU A 1069 -2.25 9.16 36.80
N SER A 1070 -1.74 10.13 37.55
CA SER A 1070 -0.29 10.38 37.64
C SER A 1070 0.43 9.26 38.38
N VAL A 1071 -0.14 8.77 39.49
CA VAL A 1071 0.37 7.66 40.28
C VAL A 1071 0.31 6.35 39.51
N LEU A 1072 -0.78 6.09 38.79
CA LEU A 1072 -0.90 4.88 37.96
C LEU A 1072 0.16 4.83 36.85
N ASP A 1073 0.46 5.95 36.21
CA ASP A 1073 1.49 5.98 35.16
C ASP A 1073 2.91 5.75 35.72
N GLN A 1074 3.20 6.24 36.92
CA GLN A 1074 4.54 6.13 37.52
C GLN A 1074 4.75 4.80 38.26
N CYS A 1075 3.82 4.41 39.12
CA CYS A 1075 3.97 3.29 40.05
C CYS A 1075 3.57 1.95 39.45
N LEU A 1076 2.50 1.91 38.64
CA LEU A 1076 1.95 0.65 38.13
C LEU A 1076 2.94 -0.13 37.25
N PRO A 1077 3.76 0.49 36.37
CA PRO A 1077 4.77 -0.24 35.61
C PRO A 1077 5.89 -0.84 36.49
N GLY A 1078 6.17 -0.24 37.66
CA GLY A 1078 7.12 -0.76 38.65
C GLY A 1078 6.53 -1.97 39.38
N CYS A 1079 5.31 -1.85 39.89
CA CYS A 1079 4.59 -2.93 40.57
C CYS A 1079 4.35 -4.13 39.63
N LEU A 1080 3.95 -3.89 38.38
CA LEU A 1080 3.77 -4.94 37.37
C LEU A 1080 5.07 -5.67 37.02
N ARG A 1081 6.21 -4.96 37.06
CA ARG A 1081 7.54 -5.56 36.84
C ARG A 1081 7.98 -6.43 38.02
N TRP A 1082 7.57 -6.07 39.23
CA TRP A 1082 7.85 -6.85 40.44
C TRP A 1082 6.93 -8.09 40.54
N LEU A 1083 5.64 -7.95 40.24
CA LEU A 1083 4.64 -9.02 40.34
C LEU A 1083 4.66 -10.04 39.20
N ARG A 1084 5.23 -9.70 38.03
CA ARG A 1084 5.30 -10.63 36.90
C ARG A 1084 6.75 -11.07 36.67
N PRO A 1085 7.05 -12.39 36.70
CA PRO A 1085 8.33 -12.86 36.18
C PRO A 1085 8.49 -12.39 34.72
N LYS A 1086 9.73 -12.09 34.29
CA LYS A 1086 10.06 -11.62 32.93
C LYS A 1086 9.55 -12.62 31.88
N ARG A 1087 8.27 -12.54 31.51
CA ARG A 1087 7.69 -13.39 30.46
C ARG A 1087 8.36 -13.03 29.14
N VAL A 1088 8.95 -14.04 28.51
CA VAL A 1088 9.49 -13.94 27.15
C VAL A 1088 8.39 -13.39 26.24
N SER A 1089 8.73 -12.43 25.40
CA SER A 1089 7.78 -11.87 24.44
C SER A 1089 7.22 -12.99 23.56
N LYS A 1090 5.90 -13.03 23.38
CA LYS A 1090 5.25 -13.97 22.44
C LYS A 1090 5.51 -13.65 20.96
N LYS A 1091 6.12 -12.49 20.67
CA LYS A 1091 6.42 -12.07 19.30
C LYS A 1091 7.64 -12.78 18.75
N LEU A 1092 7.50 -13.41 17.59
CA LEU A 1092 8.54 -14.21 16.95
C LEU A 1092 9.83 -13.43 16.71
N PHE A 1093 9.78 -12.24 16.10
CA PHE A 1093 11.00 -11.45 15.88
C PHE A 1093 11.75 -11.07 17.17
N LYS A 1094 11.05 -10.87 18.30
CA LYS A 1094 11.70 -10.56 19.59
C LYS A 1094 12.36 -11.78 20.22
N GLN A 1095 11.83 -12.96 19.94
CA GLN A 1095 12.45 -14.22 20.36
C GLN A 1095 13.73 -14.43 19.56
N LEU A 1096 13.66 -14.21 18.24
CA LEU A 1096 14.81 -14.26 17.35
C LEU A 1096 15.88 -13.20 17.67
N GLU A 1097 15.49 -11.94 17.95
CA GLU A 1097 16.44 -10.90 18.41
C GLU A 1097 17.18 -11.31 19.68
N ARG A 1098 16.49 -12.00 20.61
CA ARG A 1098 17.12 -12.50 21.84
C ARG A 1098 18.01 -13.70 21.55
N GLU A 1099 17.55 -14.65 20.74
CA GLU A 1099 18.33 -15.81 20.32
C GLU A 1099 19.62 -15.37 19.62
N LEU A 1100 19.55 -14.37 18.73
CA LEU A 1100 20.71 -13.78 18.06
C LEU A 1100 21.62 -12.98 19.00
N ALA A 1101 21.06 -12.41 20.08
CA ALA A 1101 21.87 -11.75 21.10
C ALA A 1101 22.61 -12.74 22.02
N GLU A 1102 22.05 -13.94 22.23
CA GLU A 1102 22.65 -15.04 23.00
C GLU A 1102 23.62 -15.86 22.14
N GLN A 1103 23.25 -16.11 20.88
CA GLN A 1103 23.99 -16.86 19.88
C GLN A 1103 24.11 -16.01 18.59
N PRO A 1104 25.13 -15.15 18.50
CA PRO A 1104 25.32 -14.29 17.34
C PRO A 1104 25.55 -15.12 16.08
N TRP A 1105 24.75 -14.85 15.07
CA TRP A 1105 24.88 -15.40 13.74
C TRP A 1105 24.96 -14.24 12.75
N PRO A 1106 25.87 -14.24 11.77
CA PRO A 1106 27.00 -15.14 11.58
C PRO A 1106 27.98 -15.15 12.78
N PRO A 1107 28.63 -16.28 13.09
CA PRO A 1107 29.60 -16.34 14.18
C PRO A 1107 30.76 -15.35 13.95
N PRO A 1108 31.37 -14.82 15.03
CA PRO A 1108 32.45 -13.84 14.95
C PRO A 1108 33.78 -14.39 14.40
N ALA A 1109 33.96 -15.71 14.28
CA ALA A 1109 35.20 -16.33 13.80
C ALA A 1109 34.95 -17.33 12.65
N GLY A 1110 35.61 -17.09 11.51
CA GLY A 1110 35.85 -18.04 10.42
C GLY A 1110 34.72 -18.22 9.37
N PRO A 1111 35.07 -18.54 8.10
CA PRO A 1111 34.09 -18.90 7.08
C PRO A 1111 33.39 -20.19 7.50
N VAL A 1112 32.06 -20.14 7.60
CA VAL A 1112 31.22 -21.33 7.76
C VAL A 1112 30.91 -21.83 6.36
N ARG A 1113 31.42 -23.00 5.99
CA ARG A 1113 31.03 -23.72 4.77
C ARG A 1113 29.76 -24.52 5.00
#